data_AF-A0A3Q2G1K3-F1
#
_entry.id   AF-A0A3Q2G1K3-F1
#
_cell.length_a   1.000
_cell.length_b   1.000
_cell.length_c   1.000
_cell.angle_alpha   90.00
_cell.angle_beta   90.00
_cell.angle_gamma   90.00
#
_symmetry.space_group_name_H-M   'P 1'
#
loop_
_entity.id
_entity.type
_entity.pdbx_description
1 polymer ?
#
loop_
_entity_poly.entity_id
_entity_poly.type
_entity_poly.pdbx_seq_one_letter_code
_entity_poly.pdbx_strand_id
1 'polypeptide(L)'
;MLRPLLYLVALITLAGAKQTLTASTELDISSCPITIYGQRYEQAFVNYTSQNLVICFKGFYGSGTKDDCILGPLPDSKNAEFDQFQRIPLLETIVQYNVPTIKTRMDCYLSISYQHKGGYVSSAPSLDNRVMSEPTANNIPLPVSCSDTFKDNQVTVTNTPSSRQTRGYLDISGCRHSGAVYKPATEVNSPETCFSLTCDEDLVLKTSSCGPMDRCLGNAALYDSIFNPKLDLVCTVTGPALIDFHGLLTSVRDRCTYSLLSLPSAPDFQVLANFQERHRKDVSFLDSVTLRLDGPGVQIHLKQGGRVQVNDAPLSLSTSAQMVHGVELSKDLTGVTARVSVSNFTIYVFFDGYTMQIHLQGPVGSALHGLCENSSRSLADLRVPESNPDSCLIQYNDTEESMINCTKMTEHCNLLKKEPFASCDINPEPYITACTTTLCSYPDRDALKCQFLEAYARTCKLQRNATLVDWRSKAKCSFCQDRTCSDHEFCGEKSVGGDNRCFCRAIFASKYRDQNALGDPTVCNQTSGSLTLVNCLLEDEGLDYIALHLKDPTCRGHMDEETHLVTFSFSDINRCGTEVMSSNNQIIYQNTISNHNSSSSIITRKDQVFIDFSCVYMKEAMKAFKVRSSSIIKVSTSGVWNYTLTMKAYTDAARTRPVDSNTEVRLDEKIWVELKTEGLDGDLISVVTESCWATNQESETGSLRYDLIKNGCANPADPTVTVEGNGEGTSSYFSFNMFQFSGKSGNIYLHCKLQLCIKQGNSCIPKCNGARTRRSIRSRYEASALISMVWTN
;
A
#
# COMPACT_ATOMS: atom_id res chain seq x y z
N MET A 1 38.84 -84.63 4.80
CA MET A 1 37.93 -83.54 4.39
C MET A 1 37.24 -83.94 3.09
N LEU A 2 35.95 -83.63 3.00
CA LEU A 2 34.88 -84.30 2.26
C LEU A 2 34.98 -84.36 0.72
N ARG A 3 34.53 -85.50 0.15
CA ARG A 3 33.76 -85.62 -1.11
C ARG A 3 32.23 -85.48 -0.78
N PRO A 4 31.29 -85.60 -1.73
CA PRO A 4 30.89 -84.70 -2.82
C PRO A 4 29.36 -84.42 -2.80
N LEU A 5 28.85 -83.83 -3.88
CA LEU A 5 27.46 -83.47 -4.20
C LEU A 5 26.36 -84.49 -3.83
N LEU A 6 25.27 -83.96 -3.26
CA LEU A 6 23.89 -84.40 -3.42
C LEU A 6 22.98 -83.20 -3.11
N TYR A 7 22.53 -82.46 -4.14
CA TYR A 7 21.41 -81.51 -3.99
C TYR A 7 20.15 -82.20 -4.49
N LEU A 8 19.28 -82.51 -3.52
CA LEU A 8 17.91 -82.92 -3.75
C LEU A 8 17.13 -81.80 -4.43
N VAL A 9 16.28 -82.22 -5.37
CA VAL A 9 15.14 -81.48 -5.91
C VAL A 9 14.28 -80.95 -4.76
N ALA A 10 14.16 -79.62 -4.67
CA ALA A 10 13.13 -78.97 -3.87
C ALA A 10 12.03 -78.48 -4.82
N LEU A 11 10.83 -79.05 -4.66
CA LEU A 11 9.58 -78.48 -5.16
C LEU A 11 9.52 -77.00 -4.75
N ILE A 12 9.42 -76.10 -5.73
CA ILE A 12 9.07 -74.71 -5.48
C ILE A 12 7.57 -74.69 -5.17
N THR A 13 7.24 -74.56 -3.91
CA THR A 13 5.91 -74.21 -3.42
C THR A 13 5.59 -72.77 -3.85
N LEU A 14 4.72 -72.62 -4.84
CA LEU A 14 4.02 -71.37 -5.16
C LEU A 14 3.02 -71.08 -4.03
N ALA A 15 3.40 -70.23 -3.07
CA ALA A 15 2.45 -69.67 -2.11
C ALA A 15 2.14 -68.23 -2.52
N GLY A 16 1.04 -68.05 -3.27
CA GLY A 16 0.35 -66.76 -3.37
C GLY A 16 -0.47 -66.52 -2.10
N ALA A 17 -0.63 -65.28 -1.68
CA ALA A 17 -1.50 -64.95 -0.55
C ALA A 17 -2.97 -65.18 -0.97
N LYS A 18 -3.62 -66.16 -0.34
CA LYS A 18 -5.03 -66.49 -0.56
C LYS A 18 -5.91 -65.84 0.51
N GLN A 19 -6.90 -65.06 0.10
CA GLN A 19 -7.82 -64.35 1.00
C GLN A 19 -9.27 -64.66 0.67
N THR A 20 -10.08 -65.04 1.67
CA THR A 20 -11.52 -65.26 1.51
C THR A 20 -12.29 -63.97 1.79
N LEU A 21 -13.14 -63.55 0.86
CA LEU A 21 -13.94 -62.33 0.90
C LEU A 21 -15.40 -62.67 1.21
N THR A 22 -15.88 -62.33 2.40
CA THR A 22 -17.27 -62.58 2.85
C THR A 22 -18.07 -61.30 3.07
N ALA A 23 -17.40 -60.14 3.01
CA ALA A 23 -17.98 -58.80 3.18
C ALA A 23 -17.27 -57.80 2.27
N SER A 24 -17.74 -56.55 2.24
CA SER A 24 -17.06 -55.47 1.54
C SER A 24 -15.63 -55.32 2.07
N THR A 25 -14.63 -55.46 1.22
CA THR A 25 -13.23 -55.57 1.60
C THR A 25 -12.36 -54.68 0.71
N GLU A 26 -11.42 -53.96 1.32
CA GLU A 26 -10.33 -53.27 0.64
C GLU A 26 -9.12 -54.20 0.57
N LEU A 27 -8.54 -54.34 -0.63
CA LEU A 27 -7.44 -55.24 -0.95
C LEU A 27 -6.23 -54.41 -1.37
N ASP A 28 -5.09 -54.70 -0.74
CA ASP A 28 -3.79 -54.19 -1.15
C ASP A 28 -3.28 -55.01 -2.34
N ILE A 29 -3.10 -54.35 -3.48
CA ILE A 29 -2.59 -54.95 -4.71
C ILE A 29 -1.26 -54.30 -5.14
N SER A 30 -0.58 -53.58 -4.24
CA SER A 30 0.68 -52.87 -4.52
C SER A 30 1.82 -53.78 -5.02
N SER A 31 1.78 -55.06 -4.68
CA SER A 31 2.73 -56.07 -5.17
C SER A 31 2.36 -56.69 -6.52
N CYS A 32 1.12 -56.48 -7.00
CA CYS A 32 0.69 -56.75 -8.36
C CYS A 32 -0.34 -55.70 -8.85
N PRO A 33 0.10 -54.45 -9.05
CA PRO A 33 -0.79 -53.34 -9.34
C PRO A 33 -1.39 -53.45 -10.73
N ILE A 34 -2.62 -52.97 -10.88
CA ILE A 34 -3.37 -53.04 -12.13
C ILE A 34 -3.32 -51.69 -12.82
N THR A 35 -3.03 -51.70 -14.11
CA THR A 35 -3.21 -50.53 -14.97
C THR A 35 -4.51 -50.68 -15.76
N ILE A 36 -5.26 -49.59 -15.91
CA ILE A 36 -6.49 -49.49 -16.72
C ILE A 36 -6.39 -48.21 -17.55
N TYR A 37 -6.30 -48.33 -18.88
CA TYR A 37 -6.11 -47.19 -19.80
C TYR A 37 -5.02 -46.20 -19.34
N GLY A 38 -3.88 -46.72 -18.89
CA GLY A 38 -2.72 -45.91 -18.46
C GLY A 38 -2.81 -45.39 -17.02
N GLN A 39 -3.92 -45.62 -16.31
CA GLN A 39 -4.04 -45.30 -14.89
C GLN A 39 -3.70 -46.52 -14.03
N ARG A 40 -2.68 -46.39 -13.16
CA ARG A 40 -2.20 -47.45 -12.27
C ARG A 40 -2.93 -47.42 -10.91
N TYR A 41 -3.31 -48.59 -10.43
CA TYR A 41 -4.00 -48.80 -9.16
C TYR A 41 -3.25 -49.80 -8.29
N GLU A 42 -3.08 -49.43 -7.03
CA GLU A 42 -2.41 -50.24 -6.00
C GLU A 42 -3.39 -50.75 -4.95
N GLN A 43 -4.67 -50.40 -5.08
CA GLN A 43 -5.76 -50.84 -4.21
C GLN A 43 -6.96 -51.32 -5.03
N ALA A 44 -7.68 -52.30 -4.51
CA ALA A 44 -8.96 -52.75 -5.06
C ALA A 44 -10.02 -52.86 -3.97
N PHE A 45 -11.24 -52.46 -4.28
CA PHE A 45 -12.39 -52.44 -3.38
C PHE A 45 -13.43 -53.42 -3.90
N VAL A 46 -13.69 -54.46 -3.12
CA VAL A 46 -14.65 -55.50 -3.48
C VAL A 46 -15.90 -55.33 -2.63
N ASN A 47 -17.08 -55.23 -3.25
CA ASN A 47 -18.35 -55.22 -2.53
C ASN A 47 -19.47 -55.93 -3.28
N TYR A 48 -20.48 -56.36 -2.51
CA TYR A 48 -21.62 -57.12 -3.00
C TYR A 48 -22.84 -56.19 -3.14
N THR A 49 -23.39 -56.10 -4.34
CA THR A 49 -24.69 -55.45 -4.59
C THR A 49 -25.82 -56.47 -4.54
N SER A 50 -27.07 -56.03 -4.74
CA SER A 50 -28.22 -56.95 -4.85
C SER A 50 -28.14 -57.87 -6.07
N GLN A 51 -27.32 -57.55 -7.08
CA GLN A 51 -27.29 -58.25 -8.37
C GLN A 51 -25.88 -58.71 -8.79
N ASN A 52 -24.82 -58.10 -8.27
CA ASN A 52 -23.45 -58.27 -8.75
C ASN A 52 -22.42 -58.34 -7.61
N LEU A 53 -21.33 -59.08 -7.83
CA LEU A 53 -20.04 -58.85 -7.19
C LEU A 53 -19.34 -57.71 -7.95
N VAL A 54 -18.89 -56.68 -7.24
CA VAL A 54 -18.25 -55.53 -7.86
C VAL A 54 -16.83 -55.36 -7.34
N ILE A 55 -15.90 -55.15 -8.26
CA ILE A 55 -14.49 -54.87 -7.99
C ILE A 55 -14.19 -53.50 -8.58
N CYS A 56 -13.89 -52.52 -7.73
CA CYS A 56 -13.58 -51.15 -8.15
C CYS A 56 -12.17 -50.74 -7.70
N PHE A 57 -11.56 -49.76 -8.35
CA PHE A 57 -10.16 -49.40 -8.09
C PHE A 57 -9.93 -48.01 -7.46
N LYS A 58 -10.99 -47.23 -7.21
CA LYS A 58 -10.92 -45.95 -6.49
C LYS A 58 -11.74 -45.87 -5.20
N GLY A 59 -12.61 -46.84 -4.95
CA GLY A 59 -13.49 -46.89 -3.78
C GLY A 59 -14.62 -47.89 -3.94
N PHE A 60 -15.44 -48.08 -2.90
CA PHE A 60 -16.57 -49.02 -2.95
C PHE A 60 -17.66 -48.60 -3.93
N TYR A 61 -18.27 -49.57 -4.61
CA TYR A 61 -19.36 -49.30 -5.54
C TYR A 61 -20.61 -48.76 -4.80
N GLY A 62 -21.12 -47.58 -5.21
CA GLY A 62 -22.36 -46.98 -4.68
C GLY A 62 -22.20 -45.71 -3.83
N SER A 63 -20.98 -45.28 -3.51
CA SER A 63 -20.68 -44.06 -2.74
C SER A 63 -20.70 -42.75 -3.55
N GLY A 64 -21.20 -42.78 -4.80
CA GLY A 64 -21.17 -41.65 -5.73
C GLY A 64 -19.87 -41.51 -6.54
N THR A 65 -18.83 -42.27 -6.20
CA THR A 65 -17.53 -42.30 -6.88
C THR A 65 -17.48 -43.48 -7.87
N LYS A 66 -17.87 -43.27 -9.13
CA LYS A 66 -17.75 -44.29 -10.19
C LYS A 66 -16.48 -44.05 -10.99
N ASP A 67 -15.53 -44.97 -10.96
CA ASP A 67 -14.20 -44.62 -11.46
C ASP A 67 -13.31 -45.75 -12.00
N ASP A 68 -13.86 -46.96 -12.17
CA ASP A 68 -13.36 -48.13 -12.92
C ASP A 68 -13.77 -49.37 -12.15
N CYS A 69 -14.82 -50.05 -12.62
CA CYS A 69 -15.36 -51.20 -11.91
C CYS A 69 -15.61 -52.39 -12.83
N ILE A 70 -15.31 -53.58 -12.35
CA ILE A 70 -15.69 -54.86 -12.96
C ILE A 70 -16.92 -55.36 -12.22
N LEU A 71 -18.03 -55.50 -12.94
CA LEU A 71 -19.29 -56.03 -12.44
C LEU A 71 -19.40 -57.48 -12.89
N GLY A 72 -19.23 -58.40 -11.95
CA GLY A 72 -19.44 -59.83 -12.15
C GLY A 72 -20.77 -60.31 -11.57
N PRO A 73 -21.24 -61.50 -11.97
CA PRO A 73 -22.43 -62.10 -11.40
C PRO A 73 -22.32 -62.28 -9.88
N LEU A 74 -23.45 -62.19 -9.17
CA LEU A 74 -23.47 -62.40 -7.72
C LEU A 74 -23.14 -63.87 -7.36
N PRO A 75 -22.22 -64.13 -6.42
CA PRO A 75 -21.89 -65.49 -5.98
C PRO A 75 -23.02 -66.18 -5.24
N ASP A 76 -23.16 -67.50 -5.41
CA ASP A 76 -24.20 -68.34 -4.78
C ASP A 76 -24.17 -68.25 -3.25
N SER A 77 -22.96 -68.15 -2.66
CA SER A 77 -22.73 -68.12 -1.21
C SER A 77 -22.29 -66.76 -0.68
N LYS A 78 -22.30 -65.69 -1.50
CA LYS A 78 -21.67 -64.38 -1.22
C LYS A 78 -20.21 -64.48 -0.74
N ASN A 79 -19.52 -65.55 -1.13
CA ASN A 79 -18.11 -65.73 -0.86
C ASN A 79 -17.33 -65.68 -2.18
N ALA A 80 -16.22 -64.97 -2.18
CA ALA A 80 -15.24 -64.99 -3.25
C ALA A 80 -13.84 -65.21 -2.66
N GLU A 81 -12.95 -65.82 -3.43
CA GLU A 81 -11.54 -65.99 -3.08
C GLU A 81 -10.71 -65.03 -3.92
N PHE A 82 -9.84 -64.26 -3.27
CA PHE A 82 -8.85 -63.42 -3.92
C PHE A 82 -7.47 -64.06 -3.78
N ASP A 83 -6.79 -64.18 -4.90
CA ASP A 83 -5.45 -64.74 -5.00
C ASP A 83 -4.58 -63.83 -5.86
N GLN A 84 -3.33 -63.67 -5.45
CA GLN A 84 -2.30 -62.99 -6.24
C GLN A 84 -1.24 -64.00 -6.67
N PHE A 85 -1.04 -64.08 -7.98
CA PHE A 85 -0.11 -65.02 -8.60
C PHE A 85 1.06 -64.29 -9.24
N GLN A 86 2.24 -64.90 -9.14
CA GLN A 86 3.41 -64.50 -9.92
C GLN A 86 3.26 -64.96 -11.38
N ARG A 87 4.17 -64.49 -12.24
CA ARG A 87 4.23 -64.83 -13.67
C ARG A 87 4.00 -66.31 -13.95
N ILE A 88 3.02 -66.60 -14.82
CA ILE A 88 2.80 -67.92 -15.43
C ILE A 88 2.96 -67.80 -16.95
N PRO A 89 4.07 -68.30 -17.54
CA PRO A 89 4.36 -68.16 -18.97
C PRO A 89 3.31 -68.78 -19.91
N LEU A 90 2.66 -69.88 -19.48
CA LEU A 90 1.60 -70.52 -20.26
C LEU A 90 0.38 -69.61 -20.38
N LEU A 91 0.02 -68.93 -19.29
CA LEU A 91 -1.12 -68.03 -19.25
C LEU A 91 -0.84 -66.77 -20.09
N GLU A 92 0.39 -66.26 -20.04
CA GLU A 92 0.87 -65.18 -20.92
C GLU A 92 0.68 -65.54 -22.40
N THR A 93 1.07 -66.76 -22.80
CA THR A 93 0.93 -67.26 -24.18
C THR A 93 -0.54 -67.35 -24.61
N ILE A 94 -1.41 -67.85 -23.74
CA ILE A 94 -2.85 -67.96 -24.00
C ILE A 94 -3.47 -66.58 -24.22
N VAL A 95 -3.10 -65.60 -23.40
CA VAL A 95 -3.65 -64.25 -23.51
C VAL A 95 -3.16 -63.56 -24.78
N GLN A 96 -1.87 -63.64 -25.10
CA GLN A 96 -1.32 -63.07 -26.35
C GLN A 96 -1.92 -63.72 -27.61
N TYR A 97 -2.27 -65.02 -27.55
CA TYR A 97 -2.96 -65.69 -28.66
C TYR A 97 -4.38 -65.18 -28.89
N ASN A 98 -5.14 -64.93 -27.83
CA ASN A 98 -6.54 -64.48 -27.93
C ASN A 98 -6.68 -62.96 -28.05
N VAL A 99 -5.67 -62.20 -27.63
CA VAL A 99 -5.61 -60.74 -27.70
C VAL A 99 -4.25 -60.30 -28.28
N PRO A 100 -4.09 -60.37 -29.61
CA PRO A 100 -2.79 -60.14 -30.27
C PRO A 100 -2.26 -58.71 -30.17
N THR A 101 -3.11 -57.75 -29.78
CA THR A 101 -2.72 -56.35 -29.52
C THR A 101 -1.76 -56.24 -28.33
N ILE A 102 -1.75 -57.23 -27.44
CA ILE A 102 -0.96 -57.20 -26.22
C ILE A 102 0.41 -57.86 -26.45
N LYS A 103 1.48 -57.07 -26.37
CA LYS A 103 2.87 -57.53 -26.58
C LYS A 103 3.71 -57.57 -25.30
N THR A 104 3.17 -57.09 -24.19
CA THR A 104 3.90 -56.94 -22.93
C THR A 104 3.97 -58.24 -22.13
N ARG A 105 4.91 -58.28 -21.17
CA ARG A 105 5.18 -59.43 -20.31
C ARG A 105 4.28 -59.41 -19.08
N MET A 106 3.62 -60.52 -18.79
CA MET A 106 2.72 -60.64 -17.62
C MET A 106 3.49 -61.10 -16.38
N ASP A 107 4.04 -60.17 -15.61
CA ASP A 107 4.89 -60.49 -14.45
C ASP A 107 4.13 -60.97 -13.20
N CYS A 108 2.84 -60.65 -13.10
CA CYS A 108 1.92 -61.15 -12.09
C CYS A 108 0.47 -60.94 -12.55
N TYR A 109 -0.48 -61.60 -11.87
CA TYR A 109 -1.91 -61.34 -12.07
C TYR A 109 -2.68 -61.57 -10.76
N LEU A 110 -3.80 -60.86 -10.62
CA LEU A 110 -4.78 -61.08 -9.58
C LEU A 110 -5.83 -62.07 -10.08
N SER A 111 -6.49 -62.79 -9.19
CA SER A 111 -7.57 -63.71 -9.49
C SER A 111 -8.63 -63.59 -8.41
N ILE A 112 -9.87 -63.34 -8.81
CA ILE A 112 -11.04 -63.40 -7.94
C ILE A 112 -11.92 -64.53 -8.41
N SER A 113 -12.19 -65.49 -7.56
CA SER A 113 -12.91 -66.71 -7.92
C SER A 113 -14.06 -67.04 -6.98
N TYR A 114 -15.18 -67.53 -7.51
CA TYR A 114 -16.38 -67.82 -6.73
C TYR A 114 -17.32 -68.79 -7.45
N GLN A 115 -18.30 -69.33 -6.73
CA GLN A 115 -19.34 -70.17 -7.31
C GLN A 115 -20.57 -69.37 -7.72
N HIS A 116 -21.12 -69.64 -8.90
CA HIS A 116 -22.36 -69.03 -9.42
C HIS A 116 -23.15 -70.04 -10.25
N LYS A 117 -24.41 -70.31 -9.87
CA LYS A 117 -25.33 -71.27 -10.50
C LYS A 117 -24.71 -72.66 -10.71
N GLY A 118 -23.94 -73.12 -9.71
CA GLY A 118 -23.21 -74.39 -9.78
C GLY A 118 -21.97 -74.38 -10.70
N GLY A 119 -21.65 -73.23 -11.31
CA GLY A 119 -20.43 -72.87 -12.03
C GLY A 119 -19.34 -72.33 -11.12
N TYR A 120 -18.04 -72.54 -11.40
CA TYR A 120 -16.97 -71.66 -10.90
C TYR A 120 -16.88 -70.46 -11.83
N VAL A 121 -16.60 -69.26 -11.33
CA VAL A 121 -16.30 -68.06 -12.09
C VAL A 121 -14.99 -67.51 -11.53
N SER A 122 -13.97 -67.38 -12.36
CA SER A 122 -12.72 -66.70 -12.02
C SER A 122 -12.55 -65.47 -12.90
N SER A 123 -12.29 -64.30 -12.32
CA SER A 123 -11.87 -63.08 -13.00
C SER A 123 -10.43 -62.78 -12.63
N ALA A 124 -9.54 -62.75 -13.61
CA ALA A 124 -8.12 -62.54 -13.40
C ALA A 124 -7.62 -61.24 -14.04
N PRO A 125 -7.62 -60.10 -13.31
CA PRO A 125 -7.02 -58.88 -13.79
C PRO A 125 -5.48 -58.90 -13.63
N SER A 126 -4.71 -58.55 -14.67
CA SER A 126 -3.23 -58.58 -14.63
C SER A 126 -2.57 -57.20 -14.85
N LEU A 127 -1.28 -57.10 -14.50
CA LEU A 127 -0.48 -55.86 -14.40
C LEU A 127 -0.54 -54.94 -15.63
N ASP A 128 -0.74 -55.53 -16.82
CA ASP A 128 -0.83 -54.82 -18.10
C ASP A 128 -2.18 -55.00 -18.77
N ASN A 129 -3.23 -54.48 -18.15
CA ASN A 129 -4.49 -54.20 -18.82
C ASN A 129 -5.26 -55.43 -19.37
N ARG A 130 -5.46 -56.47 -18.57
CA ARG A 130 -6.12 -57.70 -19.05
C ARG A 130 -7.22 -58.13 -18.11
N VAL A 131 -8.43 -58.37 -18.60
CA VAL A 131 -9.44 -59.14 -17.85
C VAL A 131 -9.60 -60.48 -18.54
N MET A 132 -9.19 -61.54 -17.87
CA MET A 132 -9.51 -62.91 -18.26
C MET A 132 -10.62 -63.42 -17.36
N SER A 133 -11.72 -63.90 -17.92
CA SER A 133 -12.77 -64.58 -17.15
C SER A 133 -12.90 -66.03 -17.58
N GLU A 134 -12.79 -66.97 -16.64
CA GLU A 134 -12.94 -68.41 -16.89
C GLU A 134 -14.03 -68.98 -15.96
N PRO A 135 -15.10 -69.61 -16.48
CA PRO A 135 -15.94 -70.46 -15.69
C PRO A 135 -15.65 -71.93 -15.93
N THR A 136 -15.54 -72.69 -14.85
CA THR A 136 -15.55 -74.15 -14.94
C THR A 136 -16.52 -74.72 -13.92
N ALA A 137 -17.49 -75.52 -14.36
CA ALA A 137 -18.07 -76.52 -13.47
C ALA A 137 -18.43 -77.78 -14.24
N ASN A 138 -18.12 -78.92 -13.63
CA ASN A 138 -18.67 -80.23 -13.95
C ASN A 138 -18.75 -80.55 -15.45
N ASN A 139 -17.68 -80.26 -16.22
CA ASN A 139 -17.58 -80.51 -17.66
C ASN A 139 -18.67 -79.85 -18.53
N ILE A 140 -19.39 -78.84 -18.03
CA ILE A 140 -20.34 -78.06 -18.83
C ILE A 140 -19.80 -76.63 -19.00
N PRO A 141 -19.37 -76.25 -20.21
CA PRO A 141 -18.89 -74.90 -20.49
C PRO A 141 -20.03 -73.88 -20.35
N LEU A 142 -19.95 -72.97 -19.37
CA LEU A 142 -20.83 -71.81 -19.28
C LEU A 142 -20.28 -70.70 -20.19
N PRO A 143 -21.10 -70.05 -21.02
CA PRO A 143 -20.56 -69.07 -21.94
C PRO A 143 -20.39 -67.71 -21.26
N VAL A 144 -19.19 -67.12 -21.37
CA VAL A 144 -18.91 -65.78 -20.83
C VAL A 144 -18.85 -64.76 -21.95
N SER A 145 -19.46 -63.59 -21.72
CA SER A 145 -19.32 -62.40 -22.54
C SER A 145 -18.89 -61.24 -21.66
N CYS A 146 -17.73 -60.66 -21.95
CA CYS A 146 -17.38 -59.31 -21.50
C CYS A 146 -18.08 -58.29 -22.40
N SER A 147 -18.42 -57.11 -21.89
CA SER A 147 -18.88 -56.01 -22.74
C SER A 147 -17.76 -55.57 -23.71
N ASP A 148 -18.07 -55.47 -25.02
CA ASP A 148 -17.12 -55.05 -26.08
C ASP A 148 -16.57 -53.62 -25.90
N THR A 149 -17.18 -52.83 -25.01
CA THR A 149 -16.81 -51.45 -24.73
C THR A 149 -16.75 -51.19 -23.22
N PHE A 150 -15.74 -50.42 -22.82
CA PHE A 150 -15.61 -49.84 -21.49
C PHE A 150 -16.54 -48.63 -21.42
N LYS A 151 -17.84 -48.88 -21.18
CA LYS A 151 -18.86 -47.83 -21.17
C LYS A 151 -19.12 -47.40 -19.72
N ASP A 152 -19.17 -46.09 -19.47
CA ASP A 152 -19.39 -45.50 -18.13
C ASP A 152 -18.40 -45.95 -17.04
N ASN A 153 -17.12 -46.17 -17.40
CA ASN A 153 -16.06 -46.70 -16.53
C ASN A 153 -16.40 -48.08 -15.91
N GLN A 154 -17.13 -48.92 -16.64
CA GLN A 154 -17.53 -50.24 -16.17
C GLN A 154 -17.31 -51.32 -17.23
N VAL A 155 -16.89 -52.49 -16.75
CA VAL A 155 -16.90 -53.74 -17.52
C VAL A 155 -17.92 -54.66 -16.89
N THR A 156 -18.90 -55.09 -17.68
CA THR A 156 -19.87 -56.08 -17.21
C THR A 156 -19.48 -57.45 -17.75
N VAL A 157 -19.32 -58.41 -16.84
CA VAL A 157 -19.10 -59.82 -17.17
C VAL A 157 -20.44 -60.52 -17.07
N THR A 158 -20.95 -61.04 -18.19
CA THR A 158 -22.25 -61.72 -18.26
C THR A 158 -22.08 -63.17 -18.68
N ASN A 159 -22.92 -64.04 -18.12
CA ASN A 159 -23.02 -65.44 -18.53
C ASN A 159 -24.28 -65.63 -19.38
N THR A 160 -24.15 -65.57 -20.71
CA THR A 160 -25.28 -65.73 -21.65
C THR A 160 -25.34 -67.16 -22.19
N PRO A 161 -26.48 -67.88 -22.09
CA PRO A 161 -26.59 -69.28 -22.53
C PRO A 161 -26.33 -69.54 -24.04
N SER A 162 -26.28 -68.50 -24.87
CA SER A 162 -26.19 -68.58 -26.33
C SER A 162 -24.77 -68.55 -26.92
N SER A 163 -23.74 -68.30 -26.10
CA SER A 163 -22.34 -68.24 -26.56
C SER A 163 -21.67 -69.64 -26.52
N ARG A 164 -20.66 -69.89 -27.34
CA ARG A 164 -19.80 -71.11 -27.25
C ARG A 164 -18.46 -70.84 -26.55
N GLN A 165 -18.22 -69.60 -26.09
CA GLN A 165 -16.94 -69.17 -25.51
C GLN A 165 -16.90 -69.44 -24.01
N THR A 166 -15.98 -70.30 -23.58
CA THR A 166 -15.67 -70.56 -22.17
C THR A 166 -14.71 -69.55 -21.55
N ARG A 167 -14.14 -68.64 -22.34
CA ARG A 167 -13.23 -67.61 -21.84
C ARG A 167 -13.54 -66.29 -22.49
N GLY A 168 -13.66 -65.25 -21.67
CA GLY A 168 -13.78 -63.86 -22.09
C GLY A 168 -12.44 -63.17 -21.93
N TYR A 169 -12.02 -62.42 -22.95
CA TYR A 169 -10.82 -61.60 -22.92
C TYR A 169 -11.19 -60.16 -23.24
N LEU A 170 -10.73 -59.23 -22.41
CA LEU A 170 -10.85 -57.80 -22.67
C LEU A 170 -9.49 -57.13 -22.56
N ASP A 171 -9.10 -56.45 -23.62
CA ASP A 171 -7.98 -55.52 -23.64
C ASP A 171 -8.45 -54.20 -23.02
N ILE A 172 -7.89 -53.83 -21.88
CA ILE A 172 -8.13 -52.52 -21.24
C ILE A 172 -6.92 -51.60 -21.43
N SER A 173 -6.08 -51.89 -22.44
CA SER A 173 -4.91 -51.09 -22.77
C SER A 173 -5.31 -49.84 -23.51
N GLY A 174 -4.55 -48.78 -23.27
CA GLY A 174 -4.75 -47.50 -23.91
C GLY A 174 -4.38 -46.37 -22.99
N CYS A 175 -4.87 -45.19 -23.31
CA CYS A 175 -4.55 -43.96 -22.61
C CYS A 175 -5.81 -43.31 -22.06
N ARG A 176 -5.65 -42.57 -20.97
CA ARG A 176 -6.72 -41.81 -20.33
C ARG A 176 -6.37 -40.33 -20.32
N HIS A 177 -7.29 -39.50 -20.79
CA HIS A 177 -7.17 -38.05 -20.75
C HIS A 177 -8.51 -37.42 -20.38
N SER A 178 -8.51 -36.58 -19.33
CA SER A 178 -9.72 -35.88 -18.83
C SER A 178 -10.93 -36.80 -18.60
N GLY A 179 -10.70 -38.03 -18.13
CA GLY A 179 -11.75 -39.03 -17.86
C GLY A 179 -12.21 -39.86 -19.07
N ALA A 180 -11.85 -39.45 -20.29
CA ALA A 180 -12.09 -40.23 -21.50
C ALA A 180 -10.97 -41.27 -21.73
N VAL A 181 -11.34 -42.42 -22.30
CA VAL A 181 -10.43 -43.54 -22.59
C VAL A 181 -10.22 -43.70 -24.10
N TYR A 182 -8.97 -43.90 -24.50
CA TYR A 182 -8.52 -44.01 -25.90
C TYR A 182 -7.77 -45.32 -26.10
N LYS A 183 -8.09 -46.05 -27.18
CA LYS A 183 -7.40 -47.31 -27.52
C LYS A 183 -5.97 -47.03 -28.01
N PRO A 184 -5.07 -48.03 -28.02
CA PRO A 184 -3.75 -47.90 -28.64
C PRO A 184 -3.89 -47.49 -30.11
N ALA A 185 -2.92 -46.72 -30.62
CA ALA A 185 -2.92 -46.14 -31.96
C ALA A 185 -4.12 -45.23 -32.28
N THR A 186 -4.72 -44.61 -31.27
CA THR A 186 -5.78 -43.60 -31.48
C THR A 186 -5.16 -42.23 -31.62
N GLU A 187 -5.51 -41.53 -32.69
CA GLU A 187 -5.19 -40.12 -32.90
C GLU A 187 -6.48 -39.30 -32.98
N VAL A 188 -6.58 -38.25 -32.17
CA VAL A 188 -7.71 -37.32 -32.12
C VAL A 188 -7.17 -35.93 -32.38
N ASN A 189 -7.57 -35.33 -33.50
CA ASN A 189 -7.17 -33.98 -33.88
C ASN A 189 -8.40 -33.08 -33.93
N SER A 190 -8.36 -32.00 -33.15
CA SER A 190 -9.35 -30.93 -33.18
C SER A 190 -8.73 -29.69 -33.81
N PRO A 191 -9.06 -29.37 -35.08
CA PRO A 191 -8.52 -28.20 -35.78
C PRO A 191 -8.94 -26.88 -35.15
N GLU A 192 -10.10 -26.84 -34.50
CA GLU A 192 -10.67 -25.63 -33.87
C GLU A 192 -9.97 -25.27 -32.56
N THR A 193 -9.43 -26.27 -31.83
CA THR A 193 -8.75 -26.08 -30.54
C THR A 193 -7.25 -26.40 -30.60
N CYS A 194 -6.72 -26.73 -31.79
CA CYS A 194 -5.38 -27.34 -32.06
C CYS A 194 -4.95 -28.32 -30.98
N PHE A 195 -5.91 -29.09 -30.51
CA PHE A 195 -5.66 -30.18 -29.60
C PHE A 195 -5.45 -31.42 -30.45
N SER A 196 -4.23 -31.95 -30.42
CA SER A 196 -3.94 -33.30 -30.88
C SER A 196 -3.70 -34.19 -29.67
N LEU A 197 -4.40 -35.31 -29.61
CA LEU A 197 -4.12 -36.37 -28.66
C LEU A 197 -3.75 -37.62 -29.44
N THR A 198 -2.60 -38.18 -29.13
CA THR A 198 -2.14 -39.45 -29.69
C THR A 198 -1.89 -40.42 -28.54
N CYS A 199 -2.62 -41.52 -28.52
CA CYS A 199 -2.27 -42.68 -27.72
C CYS A 199 -1.42 -43.61 -28.60
N ASP A 200 -0.11 -43.59 -28.42
CA ASP A 200 0.82 -44.38 -29.23
C ASP A 200 0.67 -45.89 -28.97
N GLU A 201 1.22 -46.73 -29.86
CA GLU A 201 1.27 -48.19 -29.73
C GLU A 201 1.99 -48.64 -28.44
N ASP A 202 2.96 -47.85 -27.97
CA ASP A 202 3.68 -48.07 -26.71
C ASP A 202 2.88 -47.62 -25.47
N LEU A 203 1.58 -47.30 -25.62
CA LEU A 203 0.70 -46.79 -24.55
C LEU A 203 1.16 -45.46 -23.95
N VAL A 204 1.99 -44.72 -24.68
CA VAL A 204 2.45 -43.39 -24.30
C VAL A 204 1.43 -42.36 -24.80
N LEU A 205 0.77 -41.69 -23.86
CA LEU A 205 -0.11 -40.56 -24.18
C LEU A 205 0.75 -39.36 -24.57
N LYS A 206 0.65 -38.94 -25.82
CA LYS A 206 1.20 -37.69 -26.33
C LYS A 206 0.05 -36.73 -26.56
N THR A 207 -0.03 -35.70 -25.74
CA THR A 207 -0.92 -34.57 -26.00
C THR A 207 -0.09 -33.44 -26.56
N SER A 208 -0.50 -32.92 -27.72
CA SER A 208 -0.06 -31.61 -28.17
C SER A 208 -1.27 -30.70 -28.13
N SER A 209 -1.12 -29.62 -27.40
CA SER A 209 -2.04 -28.49 -27.38
C SER A 209 -1.18 -27.29 -27.70
N CYS A 210 -1.76 -26.27 -28.32
CA CYS A 210 -1.16 -24.94 -28.26
C CYS A 210 -0.70 -24.64 -26.83
N GLY A 211 0.55 -24.23 -26.65
CA GLY A 211 1.06 -23.82 -25.36
C GLY A 211 0.29 -22.60 -24.83
N PRO A 212 0.54 -22.18 -23.57
CA PRO A 212 -0.03 -20.95 -23.03
C PRO A 212 0.26 -19.70 -23.90
N MET A 213 1.22 -19.80 -24.83
CA MET A 213 1.66 -18.75 -25.76
C MET A 213 1.30 -19.01 -27.25
N ASP A 214 0.65 -20.13 -27.60
CA ASP A 214 0.32 -20.43 -29.01
C ASP A 214 -1.14 -20.12 -29.35
N ARG A 215 -1.38 -19.62 -30.58
CA ARG A 215 -2.72 -19.32 -31.11
C ARG A 215 -3.20 -20.42 -32.06
N CYS A 216 -4.41 -20.92 -31.81
CA CYS A 216 -5.18 -21.70 -32.77
C CYS A 216 -5.97 -20.79 -33.69
N LEU A 217 -5.51 -20.64 -34.92
CA LEU A 217 -6.20 -19.85 -35.93
C LEU A 217 -6.24 -20.66 -37.22
N GLY A 218 -7.37 -21.36 -37.40
CA GLY A 218 -7.66 -22.22 -38.53
C GLY A 218 -7.06 -21.72 -39.86
N ASN A 219 -6.19 -22.55 -40.42
CA ASN A 219 -5.77 -22.64 -41.82
C ASN A 219 -5.19 -21.42 -42.56
N ALA A 220 -4.98 -20.24 -41.96
CA ALA A 220 -4.36 -19.10 -42.66
C ALA A 220 -3.15 -18.44 -41.97
N ALA A 221 -2.93 -18.65 -40.66
CA ALA A 221 -1.86 -17.99 -39.90
C ALA A 221 -0.50 -18.73 -39.90
N LEU A 222 -0.46 -20.00 -40.36
CA LEU A 222 0.72 -20.87 -40.33
C LEU A 222 1.88 -20.43 -41.23
N TYR A 223 1.64 -19.59 -42.24
CA TYR A 223 2.72 -19.18 -43.15
C TYR A 223 3.68 -18.15 -42.52
N ASP A 224 3.19 -17.29 -41.61
CA ASP A 224 4.01 -16.22 -41.01
C ASP A 224 4.69 -16.67 -39.70
N SER A 225 4.06 -17.55 -38.90
CA SER A 225 4.60 -18.00 -37.60
C SER A 225 5.73 -19.04 -37.69
N ILE A 226 5.74 -19.89 -38.73
CA ILE A 226 6.81 -20.88 -38.93
C ILE A 226 8.11 -20.21 -39.42
N PHE A 227 8.01 -19.11 -40.17
CA PHE A 227 9.16 -18.42 -40.74
C PHE A 227 9.61 -17.19 -39.93
N ASN A 228 8.77 -16.62 -39.07
CA ASN A 228 9.10 -15.52 -38.16
C ASN A 228 8.35 -15.65 -36.81
N PRO A 229 8.83 -16.48 -35.87
CA PRO A 229 8.22 -16.57 -34.56
C PRO A 229 8.38 -15.21 -33.84
N LYS A 230 7.24 -14.59 -33.50
CA LYS A 230 7.19 -13.34 -32.73
C LYS A 230 6.90 -13.64 -31.27
N LEU A 231 7.71 -13.07 -30.40
CA LEU A 231 7.51 -12.98 -28.97
C LEU A 231 6.23 -12.15 -28.71
N ASP A 232 5.33 -12.64 -27.87
CA ASP A 232 4.08 -11.95 -27.47
C ASP A 232 3.81 -12.19 -25.97
N LEU A 233 4.43 -11.38 -25.11
CA LEU A 233 4.52 -11.61 -23.66
C LEU A 233 3.79 -10.52 -22.87
N VAL A 234 3.21 -10.90 -21.73
CA VAL A 234 2.60 -9.95 -20.78
C VAL A 234 3.23 -10.12 -19.40
N CYS A 235 3.75 -9.02 -18.84
CA CYS A 235 4.17 -8.92 -17.45
C CYS A 235 3.16 -8.03 -16.72
N THR A 236 2.76 -8.42 -15.51
CA THR A 236 1.77 -7.69 -14.71
C THR A 236 2.35 -7.34 -13.34
N VAL A 237 2.20 -6.08 -12.93
CA VAL A 237 2.45 -5.65 -11.54
C VAL A 237 1.16 -5.05 -11.00
N THR A 238 0.66 -5.59 -9.89
CA THR A 238 -0.56 -5.12 -9.24
C THR A 238 -0.44 -5.26 -7.73
N GLY A 239 -0.67 -4.16 -7.01
CA GLY A 239 -0.32 -4.06 -5.60
C GLY A 239 1.17 -4.39 -5.35
N PRO A 240 1.51 -5.27 -4.39
CA PRO A 240 2.88 -5.73 -4.18
C PRO A 240 3.32 -6.84 -5.16
N ALA A 241 2.39 -7.41 -5.93
CA ALA A 241 2.62 -8.61 -6.71
C ALA A 241 3.16 -8.28 -8.11
N LEU A 242 4.21 -9.00 -8.51
CA LEU A 242 4.79 -9.00 -9.85
C LEU A 242 4.67 -10.40 -10.43
N ILE A 243 4.02 -10.51 -11.59
CA ILE A 243 3.90 -11.73 -12.38
C ILE A 243 4.70 -11.50 -13.66
N ASP A 244 5.82 -12.22 -13.80
CA ASP A 244 6.75 -12.05 -14.90
C ASP A 244 6.25 -12.66 -16.22
N PHE A 245 7.05 -12.55 -17.28
CA PHE A 245 6.69 -13.08 -18.61
C PHE A 245 6.52 -14.61 -18.65
N HIS A 246 7.04 -15.32 -17.65
CA HIS A 246 6.94 -16.77 -17.51
C HIS A 246 5.79 -17.20 -16.57
N GLY A 247 5.04 -16.23 -16.02
CA GLY A 247 3.96 -16.47 -15.07
C GLY A 247 4.44 -16.71 -13.64
N LEU A 248 5.70 -16.43 -13.32
CA LEU A 248 6.23 -16.57 -11.97
C LEU A 248 5.88 -15.36 -11.12
N LEU A 249 5.34 -15.63 -9.92
CA LEU A 249 4.93 -14.62 -8.95
C LEU A 249 6.05 -14.28 -7.96
N THR A 250 6.37 -12.99 -7.84
CA THR A 250 7.21 -12.42 -6.77
C THR A 250 6.47 -11.28 -6.09
N SER A 251 6.69 -11.09 -4.79
CA SER A 251 6.12 -9.97 -4.04
C SER A 251 7.21 -8.98 -3.64
N VAL A 252 7.01 -7.71 -3.99
CA VAL A 252 7.84 -6.59 -3.53
C VAL A 252 7.34 -6.16 -2.16
N ARG A 253 8.26 -6.02 -1.19
CA ARG A 253 7.92 -5.71 0.22
C ARG A 253 8.40 -4.35 0.70
N ASP A 254 9.39 -3.79 0.02
CA ASP A 254 9.91 -2.45 0.32
C ASP A 254 9.29 -1.42 -0.63
N ARG A 255 9.63 -0.14 -0.42
CA ARG A 255 9.03 1.00 -1.12
C ARG A 255 10.01 1.60 -2.12
N CYS A 256 10.84 0.75 -2.72
CA CYS A 256 11.88 1.18 -3.64
C CYS A 256 11.40 1.12 -5.09
N THR A 257 12.11 1.81 -5.97
CA THR A 257 11.96 1.75 -7.41
C THR A 257 12.82 0.64 -8.02
N TYR A 258 12.22 -0.17 -8.89
CA TYR A 258 12.80 -1.34 -9.52
C TYR A 258 12.77 -1.29 -11.05
N SER A 259 13.81 -1.84 -11.68
CA SER A 259 13.85 -2.09 -13.13
C SER A 259 12.99 -3.29 -13.50
N LEU A 260 11.90 -3.05 -14.23
CA LEU A 260 11.01 -4.09 -14.72
C LEU A 260 11.47 -4.67 -16.05
N LEU A 261 11.81 -3.79 -17.00
CA LEU A 261 12.25 -4.18 -18.33
C LEU A 261 13.36 -3.25 -18.80
N SER A 262 14.45 -3.83 -19.28
CA SER A 262 15.50 -3.16 -20.03
C SER A 262 15.95 -4.06 -21.18
N LEU A 263 16.34 -3.46 -22.30
CA LEU A 263 16.75 -4.17 -23.49
C LEU A 263 18.26 -3.98 -23.71
N PRO A 264 19.08 -5.05 -23.76
CA PRO A 264 20.50 -4.92 -24.12
C PRO A 264 20.71 -4.29 -25.51
N SER A 265 19.77 -4.51 -26.43
CA SER A 265 19.76 -3.92 -27.76
C SER A 265 19.33 -2.44 -27.78
N ALA A 266 18.87 -1.91 -26.66
CA ALA A 266 18.51 -0.50 -26.47
C ALA A 266 18.76 -0.13 -24.99
N PRO A 267 20.05 0.05 -24.60
CA PRO A 267 20.42 0.23 -23.20
C PRO A 267 19.83 1.50 -22.58
N ASP A 268 19.48 2.49 -23.40
CA ASP A 268 18.87 3.75 -22.98
C ASP A 268 17.36 3.64 -22.71
N PHE A 269 16.75 2.48 -23.01
CA PHE A 269 15.35 2.22 -22.73
C PHE A 269 15.16 1.36 -21.47
N GLN A 270 14.39 1.89 -20.53
CA GLN A 270 14.05 1.18 -19.30
C GLN A 270 12.63 1.50 -18.82
N VAL A 271 11.94 0.48 -18.31
CA VAL A 271 10.66 0.62 -17.60
C VAL A 271 10.90 0.38 -16.13
N LEU A 272 10.56 1.37 -15.30
CA LEU A 272 10.71 1.33 -13.85
C LEU A 272 9.35 1.32 -13.15
N ALA A 273 9.26 0.58 -12.05
CA ALA A 273 8.12 0.62 -11.15
C ALA A 273 8.54 1.16 -9.78
N ASN A 274 7.83 2.20 -9.32
CA ASN A 274 7.98 2.76 -8.00
C ASN A 274 6.91 2.20 -7.06
N PHE A 275 7.30 1.81 -5.86
CA PHE A 275 6.42 1.25 -4.85
C PHE A 275 6.33 2.18 -3.64
N GLN A 276 5.14 2.34 -3.08
CA GLN A 276 4.88 3.16 -1.89
C GLN A 276 3.86 2.46 -0.99
N GLU A 277 3.75 2.90 0.26
CA GLU A 277 2.71 2.45 1.17
C GLU A 277 1.36 3.14 0.92
N ARG A 278 0.30 2.54 1.49
CA ARG A 278 -1.06 3.10 1.50
C ARG A 278 -1.58 3.21 2.94
N HIS A 279 -2.59 2.45 3.35
CA HIS A 279 -3.14 2.49 4.72
C HIS A 279 -2.25 1.84 5.78
N ARG A 280 -1.38 0.91 5.38
CA ARG A 280 -0.44 0.22 6.25
C ARG A 280 1.00 0.52 5.83
N LYS A 281 1.89 0.71 6.79
CA LYS A 281 3.31 1.05 6.56
C LYS A 281 4.17 -0.15 6.12
N ASP A 282 3.70 -1.36 6.41
CA ASP A 282 4.40 -2.63 6.19
C ASP A 282 4.02 -3.36 4.89
N VAL A 283 3.12 -2.78 4.09
CA VAL A 283 2.72 -3.29 2.78
C VAL A 283 3.00 -2.24 1.72
N SER A 284 3.74 -2.61 0.68
CA SER A 284 4.00 -1.73 -0.47
C SER A 284 3.10 -2.05 -1.65
N PHE A 285 2.80 -1.03 -2.44
CA PHE A 285 1.96 -1.10 -3.62
C PHE A 285 2.63 -0.34 -4.75
N LEU A 286 2.46 -0.84 -5.98
CA LEU A 286 2.78 -0.07 -7.16
C LEU A 286 2.07 1.30 -7.10
N ASP A 287 2.86 2.35 -7.32
CA ASP A 287 2.44 3.74 -7.15
C ASP A 287 2.57 4.56 -8.43
N SER A 288 3.68 4.36 -9.15
CA SER A 288 3.93 5.02 -10.42
C SER A 288 4.84 4.19 -11.32
N VAL A 289 4.77 4.46 -12.62
CA VAL A 289 5.61 3.82 -13.64
C VAL A 289 6.41 4.89 -14.35
N THR A 290 7.71 4.66 -14.54
CA THR A 290 8.58 5.59 -15.25
C THR A 290 9.17 4.91 -16.48
N LEU A 291 8.99 5.50 -17.65
CA LEU A 291 9.69 5.13 -18.87
C LEU A 291 10.90 6.06 -19.03
N ARG A 292 12.10 5.49 -19.09
CA ARG A 292 13.34 6.19 -19.43
C ARG A 292 13.68 5.93 -20.88
N LEU A 293 13.91 6.99 -21.65
CA LEU A 293 14.18 6.96 -23.09
C LEU A 293 15.32 7.93 -23.37
N ASP A 294 16.32 7.53 -24.17
CA ASP A 294 17.42 8.37 -24.67
C ASP A 294 18.21 9.15 -23.58
N GLY A 295 19.54 8.95 -23.49
CA GLY A 295 20.38 10.07 -23.01
C GLY A 295 19.98 11.32 -23.82
N PRO A 296 19.67 12.52 -23.27
CA PRO A 296 20.13 13.19 -22.06
C PRO A 296 19.11 13.19 -20.90
N GLY A 297 18.37 12.10 -20.69
CA GLY A 297 17.61 11.90 -19.44
C GLY A 297 16.13 12.21 -19.53
N VAL A 298 15.45 11.85 -20.63
CA VAL A 298 13.98 11.98 -20.71
C VAL A 298 13.31 10.92 -19.85
N GLN A 299 12.45 11.35 -18.93
CA GLN A 299 11.65 10.49 -18.06
C GLN A 299 10.17 10.81 -18.25
N ILE A 300 9.40 9.79 -18.64
CA ILE A 300 7.93 9.87 -18.72
C ILE A 300 7.35 9.13 -17.51
N HIS A 301 6.73 9.87 -16.60
CA HIS A 301 6.10 9.32 -15.40
C HIS A 301 4.59 9.15 -15.64
N LEU A 302 4.10 7.93 -15.43
CA LEU A 302 2.68 7.60 -15.36
C LEU A 302 2.30 7.52 -13.87
N LYS A 303 1.42 8.43 -13.43
CA LYS A 303 1.00 8.59 -12.03
C LYS A 303 -0.51 8.35 -11.88
N GLN A 304 -0.94 8.14 -10.64
CA GLN A 304 -2.36 7.98 -10.29
C GLN A 304 -3.24 9.12 -10.82
N GLY A 305 -4.50 8.80 -11.14
CA GLY A 305 -5.46 9.72 -11.77
C GLY A 305 -5.24 9.89 -13.29
N GLY A 306 -4.43 9.02 -13.90
CA GLY A 306 -4.05 9.13 -15.32
C GLY A 306 -3.20 10.36 -15.62
N ARG A 307 -2.45 10.85 -14.63
CA ARG A 307 -1.51 11.97 -14.78
C ARG A 307 -0.25 11.48 -15.50
N VAL A 308 0.23 12.29 -16.42
CA VAL A 308 1.49 12.05 -17.11
C VAL A 308 2.41 13.24 -16.90
N GLN A 309 3.67 12.99 -16.57
CA GLN A 309 4.71 14.00 -16.48
C GLN A 309 5.87 13.62 -17.40
N VAL A 310 6.47 14.62 -18.03
CA VAL A 310 7.67 14.47 -18.88
C VAL A 310 8.74 15.38 -18.27
N ASN A 311 9.82 14.79 -17.75
CA ASN A 311 10.87 15.51 -17.01
C ASN A 311 10.28 16.41 -15.91
N ASP A 312 9.42 15.83 -15.08
CA ASP A 312 8.66 16.48 -14.00
C ASP A 312 7.63 17.55 -14.43
N ALA A 313 7.57 17.92 -15.71
CA ALA A 313 6.55 18.83 -16.22
C ALA A 313 5.24 18.08 -16.55
N PRO A 314 4.06 18.55 -16.08
CA PRO A 314 2.79 17.90 -16.36
C PRO A 314 2.45 17.95 -17.86
N LEU A 315 1.99 16.83 -18.40
CA LEU A 315 1.49 16.68 -19.77
C LEU A 315 0.00 16.35 -19.73
N SER A 316 -0.82 17.20 -20.34
CA SER A 316 -2.25 16.94 -20.52
C SER A 316 -2.49 16.11 -21.77
N LEU A 317 -3.02 14.89 -21.60
CA LEU A 317 -3.39 14.02 -22.71
C LEU A 317 -4.82 14.28 -23.18
N SER A 318 -5.00 14.39 -24.50
CA SER A 318 -6.31 14.40 -25.16
C SER A 318 -6.88 12.99 -25.32
N THR A 319 -8.11 12.87 -25.79
CA THR A 319 -8.74 11.59 -26.16
C THR A 319 -8.05 10.89 -27.33
N SER A 320 -7.30 11.62 -28.15
CA SER A 320 -6.49 11.05 -29.25
C SER A 320 -5.06 10.77 -28.77
N ALA A 321 -4.43 9.74 -29.34
CA ALA A 321 -3.04 9.41 -29.06
C ALA A 321 -2.09 10.56 -29.46
N GLN A 322 -1.08 10.82 -28.64
CA GLN A 322 -0.09 11.89 -28.81
C GLN A 322 1.32 11.32 -28.86
N MET A 323 2.14 11.77 -29.81
CA MET A 323 3.55 11.39 -29.89
C MET A 323 4.42 12.34 -29.07
N VAL A 324 5.15 11.81 -28.10
CA VAL A 324 6.02 12.57 -27.20
C VAL A 324 7.36 11.86 -27.08
N HIS A 325 8.45 12.47 -27.53
CA HIS A 325 9.80 11.90 -27.49
C HIS A 325 9.88 10.45 -28.00
N GLY A 326 9.21 10.15 -29.12
CA GLY A 326 9.19 8.81 -29.72
C GLY A 326 8.24 7.81 -29.05
N VAL A 327 7.48 8.22 -28.04
CA VAL A 327 6.46 7.42 -27.36
C VAL A 327 5.06 7.89 -27.73
N GLU A 328 4.22 6.96 -28.16
CA GLU A 328 2.80 7.21 -28.40
C GLU A 328 2.03 7.04 -27.08
N LEU A 329 1.53 8.15 -26.53
CA LEU A 329 0.75 8.19 -25.30
C LEU A 329 -0.73 8.31 -25.61
N SER A 330 -1.56 7.48 -24.99
CA SER A 330 -3.01 7.53 -25.08
C SER A 330 -3.66 7.36 -23.71
N LYS A 331 -4.81 8.01 -23.49
CA LYS A 331 -5.58 7.91 -22.24
C LYS A 331 -7.03 7.56 -22.58
N ASP A 332 -7.58 6.58 -21.87
CA ASP A 332 -8.99 6.17 -21.97
C ASP A 332 -9.64 6.03 -20.59
N LEU A 333 -10.87 5.50 -20.55
CA LEU A 333 -11.62 5.24 -19.31
C LEU A 333 -11.05 4.07 -18.47
N THR A 334 -9.93 3.49 -18.87
CA THR A 334 -9.25 2.42 -18.12
C THR A 334 -7.90 2.86 -17.60
N GLY A 335 -7.21 3.79 -18.25
CA GLY A 335 -5.91 4.29 -17.80
C GLY A 335 -5.10 4.95 -18.91
N VAL A 336 -3.79 4.98 -18.73
CA VAL A 336 -2.83 5.52 -19.70
C VAL A 336 -2.06 4.37 -20.34
N THR A 337 -1.94 4.38 -21.66
CA THR A 337 -1.10 3.44 -22.42
C THR A 337 0.00 4.20 -23.13
N ALA A 338 1.25 3.84 -22.85
CA ALA A 338 2.44 4.29 -23.55
C ALA A 338 2.93 3.20 -24.49
N ARG A 339 2.97 3.48 -25.80
CA ARG A 339 3.50 2.57 -26.81
C ARG A 339 4.85 3.06 -27.30
N VAL A 340 5.84 2.18 -27.25
CA VAL A 340 7.23 2.43 -27.66
C VAL A 340 7.63 1.41 -28.70
N SER A 341 8.24 1.85 -29.80
CA SER A 341 8.84 0.96 -30.79
C SER A 341 10.36 1.14 -30.79
N VAL A 342 11.09 0.14 -30.29
CA VAL A 342 12.55 0.21 -30.08
C VAL A 342 13.21 -1.13 -30.41
N SER A 343 14.31 -1.12 -31.16
CA SER A 343 15.11 -2.32 -31.50
C SER A 343 14.29 -3.54 -31.97
N ASN A 344 13.34 -3.30 -32.89
CA ASN A 344 12.39 -4.29 -33.43
C ASN A 344 11.34 -4.83 -32.44
N PHE A 345 11.28 -4.27 -31.23
CA PHE A 345 10.19 -4.50 -30.29
C PHE A 345 9.11 -3.43 -30.42
N THR A 346 7.88 -3.83 -30.18
CA THR A 346 6.78 -2.93 -29.85
C THR A 346 6.34 -3.24 -28.42
N ILE A 347 6.39 -2.22 -27.56
CA ILE A 347 6.19 -2.33 -26.12
C ILE A 347 5.01 -1.45 -25.76
N TYR A 348 3.97 -2.02 -25.18
CA TYR A 348 2.84 -1.28 -24.63
C TYR A 348 2.94 -1.34 -23.12
N VAL A 349 3.08 -0.18 -22.47
CA VAL A 349 3.07 -0.03 -21.02
C VAL A 349 1.74 0.61 -20.64
N PHE A 350 0.84 -0.18 -20.07
CA PHE A 350 -0.42 0.31 -19.53
C PHE A 350 -0.30 0.57 -18.03
N PHE A 351 -0.92 1.64 -17.55
CA PHE A 351 -1.06 1.93 -16.13
C PHE A 351 -2.41 2.60 -15.82
N ASP A 352 -3.15 2.05 -14.87
CA ASP A 352 -4.45 2.58 -14.42
C ASP A 352 -4.39 3.35 -13.09
N GLY A 353 -3.19 3.50 -12.51
CA GLY A 353 -2.98 4.08 -11.17
C GLY A 353 -2.65 3.05 -10.09
N TYR A 354 -2.89 1.76 -10.36
CA TYR A 354 -2.75 0.67 -9.38
C TYR A 354 -2.09 -0.58 -9.96
N THR A 355 -2.40 -0.86 -11.22
CA THR A 355 -1.95 -2.00 -11.99
C THR A 355 -1.21 -1.50 -13.21
N MET A 356 -0.03 -2.08 -13.43
CA MET A 356 0.76 -1.88 -14.63
C MET A 356 0.88 -3.19 -15.40
N GLN A 357 0.79 -3.10 -16.72
CA GLN A 357 1.01 -4.23 -17.60
C GLN A 357 1.92 -3.85 -18.76
N ILE A 358 2.99 -4.63 -18.94
CA ILE A 358 3.87 -4.55 -20.11
C ILE A 358 3.45 -5.64 -21.08
N HIS A 359 3.01 -5.24 -22.27
CA HIS A 359 2.78 -6.13 -23.40
C HIS A 359 3.91 -5.95 -24.42
N LEU A 360 4.74 -6.98 -24.57
CA LEU A 360 5.95 -6.96 -25.37
C LEU A 360 5.76 -7.82 -26.62
N GLN A 361 5.95 -7.21 -27.78
CA GLN A 361 5.93 -7.87 -29.09
C GLN A 361 7.29 -7.72 -29.78
N GLY A 362 7.89 -8.79 -30.29
CA GLY A 362 9.19 -8.69 -30.96
C GLY A 362 9.79 -10.02 -31.43
N PRO A 363 11.08 -10.08 -31.77
CA PRO A 363 11.74 -11.30 -32.25
C PRO A 363 12.09 -12.27 -31.10
N VAL A 364 11.87 -13.57 -31.33
CA VAL A 364 12.21 -14.65 -30.38
C VAL A 364 13.72 -14.81 -30.20
N GLY A 365 14.14 -15.22 -28.99
CA GLY A 365 15.56 -15.48 -28.65
C GLY A 365 16.35 -14.23 -28.25
N SER A 366 15.70 -13.08 -28.19
CA SER A 366 16.31 -11.83 -27.76
C SER A 366 16.51 -11.79 -26.24
N ALA A 367 17.66 -11.31 -25.80
CA ALA A 367 17.94 -11.11 -24.38
C ALA A 367 17.09 -9.96 -23.81
N LEU A 368 16.45 -10.21 -22.67
CA LEU A 368 15.70 -9.23 -21.88
C LEU A 368 16.32 -9.18 -20.47
N HIS A 369 16.16 -8.06 -19.78
CA HIS A 369 16.61 -7.89 -18.40
C HIS A 369 15.54 -7.18 -17.56
N GLY A 370 15.60 -7.36 -16.24
CA GLY A 370 14.66 -6.77 -15.28
C GLY A 370 13.73 -7.81 -14.67
N LEU A 371 12.89 -7.37 -13.73
CA LEU A 371 12.01 -8.26 -12.98
C LEU A 371 10.95 -8.97 -13.85
N CYS A 372 10.57 -8.39 -14.99
CA CYS A 372 9.64 -9.03 -15.91
C CYS A 372 10.28 -10.16 -16.73
N GLU A 373 11.61 -10.20 -16.88
CA GLU A 373 12.30 -11.34 -17.51
C GLU A 373 12.44 -12.51 -16.54
N ASN A 374 12.90 -12.24 -15.33
CA ASN A 374 13.05 -13.26 -14.30
C ASN A 374 12.85 -12.64 -12.92
N SER A 375 11.68 -12.89 -12.34
CA SER A 375 11.33 -12.35 -11.03
C SER A 375 11.99 -13.07 -9.85
N SER A 376 12.72 -14.18 -10.10
CA SER A 376 13.51 -14.88 -9.07
C SER A 376 14.87 -14.22 -8.79
N ARG A 377 15.31 -13.27 -9.62
CA ARG A 377 16.56 -12.55 -9.41
C ARG A 377 16.52 -11.77 -8.09
N SER A 378 17.67 -11.56 -7.48
CA SER A 378 17.79 -10.75 -6.26
C SER A 378 17.24 -9.35 -6.53
N LEU A 379 16.23 -8.93 -5.76
CA LEU A 379 15.66 -7.59 -5.84
C LEU A 379 16.74 -6.51 -5.68
N ALA A 380 17.77 -6.76 -4.86
CA ALA A 380 18.85 -5.82 -4.63
C ALA A 380 19.61 -5.43 -5.91
N ASP A 381 19.76 -6.36 -6.86
CA ASP A 381 20.53 -6.14 -8.10
C ASP A 381 19.73 -5.33 -9.14
N LEU A 382 18.42 -5.24 -8.96
CA LEU A 382 17.48 -4.59 -9.89
C LEU A 382 16.91 -3.28 -9.34
N ARG A 383 17.31 -2.87 -8.12
CA ARG A 383 17.02 -1.54 -7.57
C ARG A 383 17.80 -0.48 -8.34
N VAL A 384 17.17 0.66 -8.57
CA VAL A 384 17.81 1.82 -9.20
C VAL A 384 18.36 2.74 -8.10
N PRO A 385 19.69 2.80 -7.86
CA PRO A 385 20.24 3.50 -6.70
C PRO A 385 19.94 5.01 -6.72
N GLU A 386 19.98 5.63 -7.90
CA GLU A 386 19.76 7.06 -8.10
C GLU A 386 18.34 7.53 -7.76
N SER A 387 17.36 6.62 -7.77
CA SER A 387 15.95 6.93 -7.54
C SER A 387 15.45 6.48 -6.17
N ASN A 388 16.34 5.94 -5.33
CA ASN A 388 15.98 5.31 -4.07
C ASN A 388 16.70 5.99 -2.90
N PRO A 389 15.99 6.71 -2.02
CA PRO A 389 16.57 7.12 -0.74
C PRO A 389 16.72 5.88 0.17
N ASP A 390 17.68 5.91 1.10
CA ASP A 390 17.88 4.82 2.08
C ASP A 390 16.60 4.47 2.86
N SER A 391 15.70 5.46 3.03
CA SER A 391 14.41 5.30 3.68
C SER A 391 13.46 4.31 2.98
N CYS A 392 13.66 3.99 1.69
CA CYS A 392 12.80 3.05 0.97
C CYS A 392 12.94 1.61 1.50
N LEU A 393 14.09 1.28 2.12
CA LEU A 393 14.42 -0.03 2.69
C LEU A 393 13.92 -0.22 4.11
N ILE A 394 13.48 0.84 4.79
CA ILE A 394 12.99 0.75 6.17
C ILE A 394 11.78 -0.17 6.19
N GLN A 395 11.88 -1.27 6.92
CA GLN A 395 10.76 -2.16 7.16
C GLN A 395 9.97 -1.66 8.36
N TYR A 396 8.66 -1.57 8.19
CA TYR A 396 7.72 -1.33 9.28
C TYR A 396 7.04 -2.64 9.63
N ASN A 397 6.48 -2.70 10.83
CA ASN A 397 5.66 -3.81 11.26
C ASN A 397 4.42 -3.20 11.92
N ASP A 398 3.31 -3.20 11.18
CA ASP A 398 2.04 -2.72 11.73
C ASP A 398 1.34 -3.90 12.39
N THR A 399 0.65 -3.63 13.50
CA THR A 399 -0.04 -4.68 14.24
C THR A 399 -1.10 -5.31 13.35
N GLU A 400 -1.16 -6.65 13.28
CA GLU A 400 -2.14 -7.34 12.45
C GLU A 400 -3.56 -6.90 12.83
N GLU A 401 -4.28 -6.36 11.86
CA GLU A 401 -5.64 -5.90 12.05
C GLU A 401 -6.55 -7.14 12.17
N SER A 402 -7.06 -7.39 13.38
CA SER A 402 -7.84 -8.60 13.73
C SER A 402 -9.16 -8.82 12.94
N MET A 403 -9.48 -7.94 11.99
CA MET A 403 -10.74 -7.92 11.24
C MET A 403 -10.67 -8.49 9.81
N ILE A 404 -9.49 -8.89 9.30
CA ILE A 404 -9.38 -9.42 7.93
C ILE A 404 -9.91 -10.87 7.88
N ASN A 405 -11.02 -11.08 7.16
CA ASN A 405 -11.55 -12.42 6.90
C ASN A 405 -10.90 -13.03 5.64
N CYS A 406 -9.74 -13.65 5.82
CA CYS A 406 -8.96 -14.24 4.73
C CYS A 406 -9.74 -15.31 3.95
N THR A 407 -10.66 -16.05 4.59
CA THR A 407 -11.53 -17.03 3.91
C THR A 407 -12.42 -16.35 2.86
N LYS A 408 -13.09 -15.25 3.21
CA LYS A 408 -13.91 -14.48 2.26
C LYS A 408 -13.07 -13.88 1.13
N MET A 409 -11.87 -13.39 1.44
CA MET A 409 -10.97 -12.83 0.42
C MET A 409 -10.50 -13.91 -0.56
N THR A 410 -10.18 -15.09 -0.05
CA THR A 410 -9.80 -16.26 -0.86
C THR A 410 -10.96 -16.71 -1.77
N GLU A 411 -12.19 -16.72 -1.26
CA GLU A 411 -13.39 -17.02 -2.07
C GLU A 411 -13.59 -16.01 -3.21
N HIS A 412 -13.38 -14.72 -2.93
CA HIS A 412 -13.43 -13.66 -3.94
C HIS A 412 -12.33 -13.82 -5.01
N CYS A 413 -11.08 -14.08 -4.61
CA CYS A 413 -9.97 -14.29 -5.55
C CYS A 413 -10.21 -15.52 -6.45
N ASN A 414 -10.83 -16.58 -5.91
CA ASN A 414 -11.19 -17.78 -6.67
C ASN A 414 -12.32 -17.58 -7.70
N LEU A 415 -12.91 -16.37 -7.81
CA LEU A 415 -13.79 -16.04 -8.94
C LEU A 415 -13.08 -16.19 -10.29
N LEU A 416 -11.75 -16.05 -10.34
CA LEU A 416 -10.94 -16.29 -11.54
C LEU A 416 -11.02 -17.73 -12.07
N LYS A 417 -11.43 -18.70 -11.25
CA LYS A 417 -11.66 -20.11 -11.65
C LYS A 417 -13.07 -20.37 -12.18
N LYS A 418 -13.94 -19.36 -12.18
CA LYS A 418 -15.37 -19.47 -12.53
C LYS A 418 -15.69 -18.64 -13.76
N GLU A 419 -16.79 -18.97 -14.42
CA GLU A 419 -17.32 -18.14 -15.52
C GLU A 419 -17.61 -16.69 -15.05
N PRO A 420 -17.27 -15.66 -15.83
CA PRO A 420 -16.77 -15.73 -17.20
C PRO A 420 -15.24 -15.93 -17.32
N PHE A 421 -14.48 -15.81 -16.25
CA PHE A 421 -13.01 -15.89 -16.28
C PHE A 421 -12.49 -17.27 -16.73
N ALA A 422 -13.23 -18.33 -16.41
CA ALA A 422 -12.90 -19.70 -16.82
C ALA A 422 -12.86 -19.90 -18.34
N SER A 423 -13.49 -19.02 -19.13
CA SER A 423 -13.40 -19.04 -20.61
C SER A 423 -12.02 -18.61 -21.16
N CYS A 424 -11.13 -18.12 -20.30
CA CYS A 424 -9.78 -17.72 -20.67
C CYS A 424 -8.77 -18.83 -20.34
N ASP A 425 -8.13 -19.39 -21.36
CA ASP A 425 -7.13 -20.47 -21.22
C ASP A 425 -5.76 -20.00 -20.68
N ILE A 426 -5.70 -18.89 -19.93
CA ILE A 426 -4.48 -18.41 -19.26
C ILE A 426 -4.54 -18.90 -17.81
N ASN A 427 -3.46 -19.52 -17.31
CA ASN A 427 -3.41 -20.00 -15.94
C ASN A 427 -3.71 -18.85 -14.93
N PRO A 428 -4.84 -18.91 -14.19
CA PRO A 428 -5.20 -17.85 -13.26
C PRO A 428 -4.46 -17.94 -11.92
N GLU A 429 -3.76 -19.04 -11.63
CA GLU A 429 -3.19 -19.32 -10.30
C GLU A 429 -2.21 -18.24 -9.78
N PRO A 430 -1.32 -17.65 -10.60
CA PRO A 430 -0.47 -16.55 -10.14
C PRO A 430 -1.27 -15.32 -9.69
N TYR A 431 -2.36 -14.99 -10.39
CA TYR A 431 -3.25 -13.87 -10.06
C TYR A 431 -4.09 -14.17 -8.81
N ILE A 432 -4.56 -15.41 -8.65
CA ILE A 432 -5.31 -15.86 -7.46
C ILE A 432 -4.40 -15.81 -6.23
N THR A 433 -3.17 -16.28 -6.36
CA THR A 433 -2.18 -16.26 -5.28
C THR A 433 -1.84 -14.82 -4.90
N ALA A 434 -1.54 -13.96 -5.87
CA ALA A 434 -1.29 -12.54 -5.65
C ALA A 434 -2.46 -11.82 -4.95
N CYS A 435 -3.69 -12.09 -5.41
CA CYS A 435 -4.91 -11.55 -4.81
C CYS A 435 -5.07 -12.01 -3.36
N THR A 436 -4.91 -13.32 -3.11
CA THR A 436 -5.13 -13.91 -1.78
C THR A 436 -4.08 -13.42 -0.79
N THR A 437 -2.80 -13.44 -1.16
CA THR A 437 -1.71 -13.00 -0.26
C THR A 437 -1.83 -11.52 0.09
N THR A 438 -2.22 -10.68 -0.86
CA THR A 438 -2.42 -9.24 -0.64
C THR A 438 -3.66 -8.98 0.23
N LEU A 439 -4.83 -9.51 -0.14
CA LEU A 439 -6.08 -9.24 0.58
C LEU A 439 -6.15 -9.91 1.97
N CYS A 440 -5.36 -10.94 2.24
CA CYS A 440 -5.26 -11.54 3.58
C CYS A 440 -4.33 -10.76 4.52
N SER A 441 -3.49 -9.86 4.00
CA SER A 441 -2.56 -9.03 4.79
C SER A 441 -2.95 -7.56 4.81
N TYR A 442 -3.81 -7.13 3.89
CA TYR A 442 -4.24 -5.74 3.74
C TYR A 442 -5.77 -5.67 3.66
N PRO A 443 -6.44 -4.78 4.41
CA PRO A 443 -7.90 -4.70 4.44
C PRO A 443 -8.51 -4.41 3.06
N ASP A 444 -9.68 -4.97 2.78
CA ASP A 444 -10.45 -4.68 1.55
C ASP A 444 -11.03 -3.26 1.58
N ARG A 445 -10.16 -2.28 1.32
CA ARG A 445 -10.47 -0.87 1.09
C ARG A 445 -10.01 -0.48 -0.32
N ASP A 446 -10.49 0.66 -0.82
CA ASP A 446 -10.00 1.29 -2.06
C ASP A 446 -10.11 0.44 -3.33
N ALA A 447 -11.17 -0.37 -3.44
CA ALA A 447 -11.41 -1.28 -4.56
C ALA A 447 -10.30 -2.32 -4.83
N LEU A 448 -9.42 -2.59 -3.85
CA LEU A 448 -8.26 -3.46 -4.02
C LEU A 448 -8.64 -4.87 -4.53
N LYS A 449 -9.77 -5.42 -4.07
CA LYS A 449 -10.29 -6.72 -4.52
C LYS A 449 -10.56 -6.82 -6.02
N CYS A 450 -10.78 -5.70 -6.70
CA CYS A 450 -11.08 -5.64 -8.12
C CYS A 450 -9.83 -5.58 -9.00
N GLN A 451 -8.72 -5.04 -8.48
CA GLN A 451 -7.50 -4.80 -9.24
C GLN A 451 -6.94 -6.09 -9.84
N PHE A 452 -6.93 -7.19 -9.06
CA PHE A 452 -6.43 -8.49 -9.54
C PHE A 452 -7.33 -9.14 -10.60
N LEU A 453 -8.65 -8.95 -10.50
CA LEU A 453 -9.61 -9.45 -11.49
C LEU A 453 -9.48 -8.69 -12.81
N GLU A 454 -9.31 -7.37 -12.73
CA GLU A 454 -9.11 -6.47 -13.87
C GLU A 454 -7.80 -6.79 -14.59
N ALA A 455 -6.71 -6.96 -13.83
CA ALA A 455 -5.41 -7.35 -14.37
C ALA A 455 -5.50 -8.64 -15.19
N TYR A 456 -6.14 -9.68 -14.64
CA TYR A 456 -6.33 -10.95 -15.35
C TYR A 456 -7.23 -10.80 -16.58
N ALA A 457 -8.37 -10.10 -16.47
CA ALA A 457 -9.27 -9.84 -17.59
C ALA A 457 -8.56 -9.13 -18.75
N ARG A 458 -7.68 -8.17 -18.44
CA ARG A 458 -6.90 -7.45 -19.44
C ARG A 458 -5.84 -8.35 -20.07
N THR A 459 -5.16 -9.20 -19.31
CA THR A 459 -4.24 -10.21 -19.84
C THR A 459 -4.95 -11.15 -20.82
N CYS A 460 -6.16 -11.62 -20.48
CA CYS A 460 -7.01 -12.43 -21.37
C CYS A 460 -7.34 -11.71 -22.68
N LYS A 461 -7.69 -10.42 -22.61
CA LYS A 461 -7.91 -9.60 -23.80
C LYS A 461 -6.65 -9.47 -24.66
N LEU A 462 -5.49 -9.24 -24.05
CA LEU A 462 -4.22 -9.02 -24.78
C LEU A 462 -3.72 -10.29 -25.47
N GLN A 463 -3.67 -11.42 -24.77
CA GLN A 463 -3.07 -12.65 -25.30
C GLN A 463 -4.06 -13.52 -26.08
N ARG A 464 -5.34 -13.54 -25.70
CA ARG A 464 -6.37 -14.40 -26.32
C ARG A 464 -7.39 -13.66 -27.17
N ASN A 465 -7.37 -12.32 -27.18
CA ASN A 465 -8.44 -11.50 -27.77
C ASN A 465 -9.84 -11.87 -27.24
N ALA A 466 -9.90 -12.48 -26.05
CA ALA A 466 -11.12 -12.92 -25.40
C ALA A 466 -11.71 -11.73 -24.64
N THR A 467 -12.94 -11.37 -24.98
CA THR A 467 -13.66 -10.29 -24.28
C THR A 467 -14.58 -10.92 -23.24
N LEU A 468 -14.22 -10.79 -21.98
CA LEU A 468 -15.04 -11.27 -20.87
C LEU A 468 -16.28 -10.37 -20.74
N VAL A 469 -17.47 -10.94 -20.87
CA VAL A 469 -18.74 -10.20 -20.86
C VAL A 469 -19.27 -10.07 -19.41
N ASP A 470 -19.74 -8.86 -19.05
CA ASP A 470 -20.46 -8.54 -17.80
C ASP A 470 -19.75 -8.89 -16.48
N TRP A 471 -18.44 -9.13 -16.49
CA TRP A 471 -17.69 -9.51 -15.29
C TRP A 471 -17.58 -8.33 -14.30
N ARG A 472 -17.44 -7.09 -14.78
CA ARG A 472 -17.33 -5.88 -13.93
C ARG A 472 -18.60 -5.61 -13.13
N SER A 473 -19.76 -5.75 -13.76
CA SER A 473 -21.08 -5.62 -13.11
C SER A 473 -21.31 -6.69 -12.04
N LYS A 474 -20.81 -7.91 -12.24
CA LYS A 474 -20.86 -9.00 -11.25
C LYS A 474 -19.88 -8.78 -10.09
N ALA A 475 -18.72 -8.17 -10.36
CA ALA A 475 -17.67 -7.93 -9.39
C ALA A 475 -17.78 -6.59 -8.62
N LYS A 476 -18.67 -5.67 -9.05
CA LYS A 476 -18.88 -4.32 -8.47
C LYS A 476 -17.59 -3.50 -8.32
N CYS A 477 -16.91 -3.30 -9.44
CA CYS A 477 -15.61 -2.62 -9.49
C CYS A 477 -15.74 -1.18 -10.00
N SER A 478 -15.14 -0.21 -9.29
CA SER A 478 -14.91 1.14 -9.80
C SER A 478 -13.46 1.57 -9.58
N PHE A 479 -13.01 2.59 -10.31
CA PHE A 479 -11.62 3.05 -10.29
C PHE A 479 -11.57 4.55 -10.00
N CYS A 480 -10.46 4.97 -9.38
CA CYS A 480 -10.08 6.36 -9.30
C CYS A 480 -9.60 6.89 -10.65
N GLN A 481 -10.55 7.19 -11.54
CA GLN A 481 -10.27 8.01 -12.71
C GLN A 481 -10.47 9.48 -12.40
N ASP A 482 -9.55 10.29 -12.93
CA ASP A 482 -9.60 11.76 -12.96
C ASP A 482 -9.61 12.49 -11.60
N ARG A 483 -9.43 11.77 -10.49
CA ARG A 483 -9.12 12.39 -9.20
C ARG A 483 -7.60 12.50 -9.01
N THR A 484 -7.14 13.73 -8.87
CA THR A 484 -5.74 14.05 -8.56
C THR A 484 -5.57 14.08 -7.05
N CYS A 485 -4.50 13.45 -6.56
CA CYS A 485 -4.10 13.45 -5.16
C CYS A 485 -2.65 13.95 -5.02
N SER A 486 -2.35 14.56 -3.87
CA SER A 486 -1.01 15.02 -3.52
C SER A 486 -0.06 13.83 -3.31
N ASP A 487 1.26 14.06 -3.31
CA ASP A 487 2.27 12.99 -3.21
C ASP A 487 2.17 12.20 -1.89
N HIS A 488 1.70 12.83 -0.82
CA HIS A 488 1.48 12.19 0.48
C HIS A 488 0.12 11.49 0.62
N GLU A 489 -0.64 11.45 -0.47
CA GLU A 489 -1.95 10.83 -0.55
C GLU A 489 -1.96 9.73 -1.61
N PHE A 490 -3.02 8.93 -1.59
CA PHE A 490 -3.36 8.00 -2.66
C PHE A 490 -4.87 8.01 -2.88
N CYS A 491 -5.32 7.73 -4.10
CA CYS A 491 -6.76 7.70 -4.37
C CYS A 491 -7.39 6.36 -3.96
N GLY A 492 -8.64 6.39 -3.49
CA GLY A 492 -9.45 5.20 -3.23
C GLY A 492 -10.96 5.47 -3.29
N GLU A 493 -11.76 4.41 -3.24
CA GLU A 493 -13.22 4.49 -3.09
C GLU A 493 -13.60 4.87 -1.64
N LYS A 494 -14.41 5.93 -1.46
CA LYS A 494 -14.96 6.30 -0.15
C LYS A 494 -15.99 5.29 0.35
N SER A 495 -16.75 4.69 -0.56
CA SER A 495 -17.77 3.66 -0.29
C SER A 495 -17.91 2.77 -1.51
N VAL A 496 -18.26 1.48 -1.31
CA VAL A 496 -18.37 0.48 -2.40
C VAL A 496 -19.31 0.96 -3.50
N GLY A 497 -18.75 1.26 -4.68
CA GLY A 497 -19.51 1.78 -5.83
C GLY A 497 -20.01 3.23 -5.68
N GLY A 498 -19.41 4.02 -4.79
CA GLY A 498 -19.67 5.44 -4.56
C GLY A 498 -18.52 6.36 -4.99
N ASP A 499 -18.46 7.57 -4.44
CA ASP A 499 -17.48 8.59 -4.82
C ASP A 499 -16.03 8.24 -4.44
N ASN A 500 -15.07 8.71 -5.24
CA ASN A 500 -13.63 8.58 -4.98
C ASN A 500 -13.09 9.75 -4.15
N ARG A 501 -12.13 9.49 -3.26
CA ARG A 501 -11.41 10.53 -2.50
C ARG A 501 -9.92 10.24 -2.36
N CYS A 502 -9.17 11.21 -1.85
CA CYS A 502 -7.75 11.07 -1.54
C CYS A 502 -7.58 10.68 -0.07
N PHE A 503 -6.84 9.62 0.19
CA PHE A 503 -6.54 9.09 1.52
C PHE A 503 -5.08 9.37 1.86
N CYS A 504 -4.79 9.66 3.13
CA CYS A 504 -3.41 9.87 3.55
C CYS A 504 -2.62 8.56 3.52
N ARG A 505 -1.37 8.62 3.04
CA ARG A 505 -0.41 7.53 3.22
C ARG A 505 -0.04 7.35 4.69
N ALA A 506 0.15 6.11 5.12
CA ALA A 506 0.32 5.77 6.52
C ALA A 506 1.60 6.33 7.15
N ILE A 507 2.72 6.38 6.43
CA ILE A 507 3.97 6.94 6.99
C ILE A 507 3.80 8.44 7.18
N PHE A 508 3.28 9.15 6.19
CA PHE A 508 3.00 10.58 6.32
C PHE A 508 2.00 10.86 7.47
N ALA A 509 0.90 10.12 7.51
CA ALA A 509 -0.13 10.25 8.53
C ALA A 509 0.38 9.95 9.95
N SER A 510 1.33 9.02 10.12
CA SER A 510 1.82 8.63 11.46
C SER A 510 2.43 9.78 12.25
N LYS A 511 3.08 10.74 11.57
CA LYS A 511 3.60 11.98 12.20
C LYS A 511 2.51 12.71 13.00
N TYR A 512 1.28 12.68 12.51
CA TYR A 512 0.15 13.39 13.10
C TYR A 512 -0.69 12.47 14.00
N ARG A 513 -0.99 11.25 13.56
CA ARG A 513 -1.81 10.29 14.31
C ARG A 513 -1.20 9.91 15.66
N ASP A 514 0.12 9.75 15.73
CA ASP A 514 0.82 9.43 16.98
C ASP A 514 0.69 10.54 18.04
N GLN A 515 0.38 11.76 17.61
CA GLN A 515 0.18 12.94 18.46
C GLN A 515 -1.30 13.36 18.55
N ASN A 516 -2.21 12.55 17.98
CA ASN A 516 -3.63 12.89 17.81
C ASN A 516 -3.84 14.28 17.17
N ALA A 517 -2.98 14.62 16.20
CA ALA A 517 -2.98 15.88 15.48
C ALA A 517 -3.61 15.71 14.09
N LEU A 518 -4.13 16.82 13.55
CA LEU A 518 -4.72 16.89 12.21
C LEU A 518 -3.86 17.69 11.22
N GLY A 519 -2.69 18.17 11.65
CA GLY A 519 -1.84 19.06 10.86
C GLY A 519 -0.60 19.51 11.60
N ASP A 520 0.09 20.47 10.99
CA ASP A 520 1.32 21.02 11.55
C ASP A 520 1.04 21.92 12.77
N PRO A 521 2.04 22.09 13.65
CA PRO A 521 1.95 23.03 14.76
C PRO A 521 1.66 24.45 14.27
N THR A 522 1.04 25.25 15.14
CA THR A 522 0.76 26.66 14.84
C THR A 522 2.04 27.43 14.53
N VAL A 523 2.05 28.12 13.40
CA VAL A 523 3.11 29.06 13.03
C VAL A 523 2.71 30.44 13.52
N CYS A 524 3.58 31.03 14.33
CA CYS A 524 3.32 32.27 15.04
C CYS A 524 4.33 33.34 14.61
N ASN A 525 3.83 34.52 14.26
CA ASN A 525 4.66 35.68 13.95
C ASN A 525 4.07 36.93 14.59
N GLN A 526 4.66 37.34 15.71
CA GLN A 526 4.31 38.50 16.52
C GLN A 526 2.80 38.63 16.83
N THR A 527 2.05 39.19 15.90
CA THR A 527 0.61 39.49 15.97
C THR A 527 -0.26 38.69 15.00
N SER A 528 0.36 37.82 14.21
CA SER A 528 -0.28 36.89 13.29
C SER A 528 -0.03 35.44 13.71
N GLY A 529 -0.97 34.58 13.33
CA GLY A 529 -0.87 33.16 13.57
C GLY A 529 -1.58 32.40 12.47
N SER A 530 -1.01 31.26 12.08
CA SER A 530 -1.62 30.35 11.13
C SER A 530 -1.52 28.90 11.59
N LEU A 531 -2.57 28.13 11.32
CA LEU A 531 -2.61 26.69 11.51
C LEU A 531 -2.87 26.03 10.17
N THR A 532 -2.04 25.05 9.81
CA THR A 532 -2.18 24.28 8.58
C THR A 532 -2.58 22.87 8.91
N LEU A 533 -3.74 22.44 8.40
CA LEU A 533 -4.34 21.12 8.57
C LEU A 533 -4.18 20.29 7.30
N VAL A 534 -4.07 18.98 7.44
CA VAL A 534 -3.97 18.04 6.32
C VAL A 534 -5.37 17.61 5.91
N ASN A 535 -5.78 17.87 4.67
CA ASN A 535 -7.15 17.63 4.25
C ASN A 535 -7.57 16.15 4.34
N CYS A 536 -6.73 15.21 3.90
CA CYS A 536 -7.08 13.79 3.97
C CYS A 536 -7.28 13.30 5.43
N LEU A 537 -6.62 13.90 6.42
CA LEU A 537 -6.85 13.60 7.85
C LEU A 537 -8.16 14.21 8.36
N LEU A 538 -8.53 15.39 7.87
CA LEU A 538 -9.85 15.98 8.15
C LEU A 538 -10.96 15.06 7.62
N GLU A 539 -10.83 14.60 6.37
CA GLU A 539 -11.80 13.69 5.77
C GLU A 539 -11.88 12.32 6.48
N ASP A 540 -10.76 11.80 7.00
CA ASP A 540 -10.73 10.58 7.82
C ASP A 540 -11.59 10.72 9.08
N GLU A 541 -11.62 11.91 9.69
CA GLU A 541 -12.48 12.27 10.83
C GLU A 541 -13.90 12.72 10.40
N GLY A 542 -14.22 12.66 9.11
CA GLY A 542 -15.53 13.07 8.57
C GLY A 542 -15.73 14.59 8.51
N LEU A 543 -14.64 15.37 8.51
CA LEU A 543 -14.65 16.83 8.48
C LEU A 543 -14.47 17.35 7.05
N ASP A 544 -15.42 18.17 6.59
CA ASP A 544 -15.30 18.92 5.34
C ASP A 544 -14.72 20.31 5.62
N TYR A 545 -13.54 20.60 5.06
CA TYR A 545 -12.85 21.86 5.28
C TYR A 545 -13.68 23.08 4.87
N ILE A 546 -14.58 22.94 3.89
CA ILE A 546 -15.43 24.03 3.40
C ILE A 546 -16.37 24.50 4.52
N ALA A 547 -16.79 23.58 5.40
CA ALA A 547 -17.65 23.91 6.53
C ALA A 547 -16.90 24.55 7.70
N LEU A 548 -15.56 24.52 7.70
CA LEU A 548 -14.72 25.01 8.78
C LEU A 548 -14.39 26.50 8.63
N HIS A 549 -14.43 27.22 9.74
CA HIS A 549 -14.09 28.64 9.82
C HIS A 549 -13.51 28.98 11.20
N LEU A 550 -12.81 30.11 11.31
CA LEU A 550 -12.37 30.68 12.58
C LEU A 550 -13.56 31.25 13.37
N LYS A 551 -13.33 31.83 14.56
CA LYS A 551 -14.38 32.48 15.36
C LYS A 551 -15.21 33.50 14.57
N ASP A 552 -14.59 34.21 13.63
CA ASP A 552 -15.30 34.94 12.58
C ASP A 552 -15.64 33.99 11.39
N PRO A 553 -16.93 33.72 11.10
CA PRO A 553 -17.34 32.83 10.02
C PRO A 553 -16.95 33.26 8.60
N THR A 554 -16.54 34.52 8.42
CA THR A 554 -16.02 35.01 7.14
C THR A 554 -14.58 34.54 6.89
N CYS A 555 -13.84 34.19 7.94
CA CYS A 555 -12.49 33.67 7.84
C CYS A 555 -12.49 32.14 7.74
N ARG A 556 -12.42 31.64 6.50
CA ARG A 556 -12.44 30.20 6.17
C ARG A 556 -11.05 29.66 5.85
N GLY A 557 -10.93 28.34 5.86
CA GLY A 557 -9.71 27.65 5.47
C GLY A 557 -9.45 27.78 3.97
N HIS A 558 -8.20 28.05 3.61
CA HIS A 558 -7.75 28.09 2.23
C HIS A 558 -7.05 26.78 1.86
N MET A 559 -7.55 26.07 0.85
CA MET A 559 -6.92 24.87 0.32
C MET A 559 -5.81 25.24 -0.67
N ASP A 560 -4.65 24.64 -0.49
CA ASP A 560 -3.62 24.58 -1.52
C ASP A 560 -3.91 23.36 -2.42
N GLU A 561 -4.19 23.60 -3.70
CA GLU A 561 -4.63 22.57 -4.66
C GLU A 561 -3.51 21.59 -5.08
N GLU A 562 -2.23 21.90 -4.82
CA GLU A 562 -1.11 21.00 -5.15
C GLU A 562 -0.77 20.12 -3.95
N THR A 563 -0.65 20.74 -2.78
CA THR A 563 -0.28 20.04 -1.54
C THR A 563 -1.48 19.45 -0.83
N HIS A 564 -2.72 19.88 -1.11
CA HIS A 564 -3.94 19.50 -0.39
C HIS A 564 -3.90 19.82 1.12
N LEU A 565 -3.18 20.89 1.48
CA LEU A 565 -3.13 21.42 2.83
C LEU A 565 -4.11 22.59 2.99
N VAL A 566 -4.73 22.68 4.17
CA VAL A 566 -5.72 23.73 4.49
C VAL A 566 -5.17 24.66 5.54
N THR A 567 -4.97 25.93 5.18
CA THR A 567 -4.45 26.93 6.12
C THR A 567 -5.55 27.86 6.61
N PHE A 568 -5.60 28.04 7.92
CA PHE A 568 -6.40 29.06 8.60
C PHE A 568 -5.46 30.09 9.22
N SER A 569 -5.73 31.38 9.04
CA SER A 569 -4.84 32.43 9.53
C SER A 569 -5.58 33.65 10.07
N PHE A 570 -4.92 34.37 10.98
CA PHE A 570 -5.33 35.68 11.46
C PHE A 570 -4.13 36.62 11.50
N SER A 571 -4.40 37.93 11.47
CA SER A 571 -3.37 38.99 11.53
C SER A 571 -3.90 40.24 12.22
N ASP A 572 -3.05 41.26 12.36
CA ASP A 572 -3.46 42.58 12.86
C ASP A 572 -4.53 43.26 11.99
N ILE A 573 -4.45 43.05 10.67
CA ILE A 573 -5.37 43.66 9.70
C ILE A 573 -6.73 42.95 9.74
N ASN A 574 -6.69 41.62 9.78
CA ASN A 574 -7.89 40.80 9.89
C ASN A 574 -7.77 39.85 11.09
N ARG A 575 -8.40 40.23 12.21
CA ARG A 575 -8.29 39.50 13.47
C ARG A 575 -9.12 38.22 13.50
N CYS A 576 -10.08 38.01 12.59
CA CYS A 576 -10.87 36.79 12.50
C CYS A 576 -11.46 36.27 13.83
N GLY A 577 -11.82 37.19 14.75
CA GLY A 577 -12.31 36.86 16.09
C GLY A 577 -11.26 36.33 17.08
N THR A 578 -9.96 36.48 16.82
CA THR A 578 -8.88 36.09 17.74
C THR A 578 -8.97 36.83 19.06
N GLU A 579 -8.87 36.08 20.16
CA GLU A 579 -8.84 36.60 21.52
C GLU A 579 -7.41 36.71 22.03
N VAL A 580 -7.10 37.79 22.76
CA VAL A 580 -5.77 38.02 23.34
C VAL A 580 -5.86 37.92 24.85
N MET A 581 -5.12 36.98 25.43
CA MET A 581 -5.08 36.69 26.86
C MET A 581 -3.67 36.96 27.42
N SER A 582 -3.60 37.47 28.65
CA SER A 582 -2.35 37.77 29.35
C SER A 582 -2.36 37.05 30.70
N SER A 583 -1.50 36.04 30.86
CA SER A 583 -1.42 35.17 32.06
C SER A 583 0.01 35.12 32.61
N ASN A 584 0.21 35.59 33.85
CA ASN A 584 1.36 35.50 34.78
C ASN A 584 2.82 35.67 34.29
N ASN A 585 3.17 35.42 33.01
CA ASN A 585 4.37 35.87 32.29
C ASN A 585 4.27 35.65 30.76
N GLN A 586 3.08 35.38 30.22
CA GLN A 586 2.85 34.98 28.82
C GLN A 586 1.76 35.84 28.17
N ILE A 587 1.94 36.19 26.90
CA ILE A 587 0.89 36.73 26.02
C ILE A 587 0.42 35.59 25.12
N ILE A 588 -0.88 35.33 25.08
CA ILE A 588 -1.48 34.21 24.35
C ILE A 588 -2.50 34.78 23.36
N TYR A 589 -2.25 34.62 22.07
CA TYR A 589 -3.24 34.86 21.02
C TYR A 589 -3.94 33.54 20.74
N GLN A 590 -5.27 33.47 20.90
CA GLN A 590 -6.03 32.23 20.79
C GLN A 590 -7.19 32.38 19.80
N ASN A 591 -7.35 31.38 18.93
CA ASN A 591 -8.50 31.25 18.05
C ASN A 591 -8.93 29.76 17.98
N THR A 592 -10.13 29.52 17.47
CA THR A 592 -10.74 28.20 17.39
C THR A 592 -11.32 28.00 16.00
N ILE A 593 -10.95 26.91 15.33
CA ILE A 593 -11.61 26.49 14.09
C ILE A 593 -12.85 25.68 14.48
N SER A 594 -13.99 26.01 13.88
CA SER A 594 -15.24 25.30 14.12
C SER A 594 -16.10 25.19 12.86
N ASN A 595 -17.04 24.25 12.88
CA ASN A 595 -18.12 24.14 11.90
C ASN A 595 -19.43 24.81 12.40
N HIS A 596 -19.33 25.59 13.49
CA HIS A 596 -20.47 26.11 14.24
C HIS A 596 -20.67 27.61 14.00
N ASN A 597 -21.80 27.97 13.39
CA ASN A 597 -22.22 29.36 13.28
C ASN A 597 -22.94 29.82 14.55
N SER A 598 -22.21 30.55 15.41
CA SER A 598 -22.73 31.16 16.65
C SER A 598 -23.90 32.14 16.42
N SER A 599 -24.19 32.53 15.18
CA SER A 599 -25.25 33.45 14.81
C SER A 599 -26.61 32.80 14.47
N SER A 600 -26.70 31.46 14.35
CA SER A 600 -27.97 30.82 13.98
C SER A 600 -28.20 29.48 14.67
N SER A 601 -29.16 29.47 15.60
CA SER A 601 -29.88 28.34 16.22
C SER A 601 -29.44 27.92 17.63
N ILE A 602 -30.45 27.80 18.50
CA ILE A 602 -30.38 27.30 19.90
C ILE A 602 -30.26 25.75 19.94
N ILE A 603 -30.43 25.08 18.80
CA ILE A 603 -30.45 23.61 18.68
C ILE A 603 -29.49 23.18 17.57
N THR A 604 -28.39 22.53 17.94
CA THR A 604 -27.49 21.85 17.02
C THR A 604 -27.84 20.37 16.91
N ARG A 605 -28.00 19.89 15.67
CA ARG A 605 -28.35 18.48 15.34
C ARG A 605 -27.21 17.70 14.68
N LYS A 606 -26.02 18.30 14.57
CA LYS A 606 -24.82 17.74 13.98
C LYS A 606 -23.67 17.84 14.99
N ASP A 607 -22.71 16.92 14.89
CA ASP A 607 -21.51 16.94 15.73
C ASP A 607 -20.73 18.25 15.54
N GLN A 608 -20.40 18.88 16.67
CA GLN A 608 -19.67 20.14 16.70
C GLN A 608 -18.18 19.87 16.84
N VAL A 609 -17.40 20.58 16.05
CA VAL A 609 -15.95 20.40 15.98
C VAL A 609 -15.29 21.68 16.46
N PHE A 610 -14.34 21.55 17.37
CA PHE A 610 -13.57 22.66 17.91
C PHE A 610 -12.08 22.29 17.89
N ILE A 611 -11.31 22.99 17.08
CA ILE A 611 -9.85 22.85 17.01
C ILE A 611 -9.25 24.15 17.53
N ASP A 612 -8.80 24.12 18.78
CA ASP A 612 -8.18 25.27 19.44
C ASP A 612 -6.70 25.38 19.08
N PHE A 613 -6.26 26.60 18.76
CA PHE A 613 -4.86 26.88 18.54
C PHE A 613 -4.46 28.25 19.09
N SER A 614 -3.20 28.36 19.51
CA SER A 614 -2.72 29.58 20.13
C SER A 614 -1.24 29.86 19.91
N CYS A 615 -0.88 31.14 19.95
CA CYS A 615 0.49 31.63 19.94
C CYS A 615 0.85 32.16 21.32
N VAL A 616 1.81 31.50 21.97
CA VAL A 616 2.25 31.82 23.34
C VAL A 616 3.62 32.47 23.30
N TYR A 617 3.73 33.71 23.80
CA TYR A 617 4.97 34.47 23.85
C TYR A 617 5.40 34.75 25.30
N MET A 618 6.65 34.42 25.63
CA MET A 618 7.25 34.71 26.94
C MET A 618 7.69 36.18 27.03
N LYS A 619 7.42 36.81 28.17
CA LYS A 619 7.94 38.15 28.49
C LYS A 619 9.42 38.00 28.91
N GLU A 620 10.37 38.23 27.99
CA GLU A 620 11.82 38.10 28.29
C GLU A 620 12.34 39.16 29.27
N ALA A 621 13.28 38.76 30.14
CA ALA A 621 14.05 39.64 31.03
C ALA A 621 15.39 40.03 30.40
N MET A 622 15.71 41.33 30.45
CA MET A 622 16.82 41.93 29.72
C MET A 622 18.22 41.51 30.21
N LYS A 623 19.15 41.26 29.27
CA LYS A 623 20.61 41.35 29.47
C LYS A 623 21.10 42.75 29.11
N ALA A 624 22.00 43.33 29.90
CA ALA A 624 22.58 44.66 29.66
C ALA A 624 23.91 44.58 28.90
N PHE A 625 24.12 45.48 27.94
CA PHE A 625 25.39 45.80 27.27
C PHE A 625 25.49 47.34 27.05
N LYS A 626 26.67 47.84 26.63
CA LYS A 626 27.28 49.11 27.04
C LYS A 626 27.52 50.15 25.89
N VAL A 627 27.56 51.47 26.21
CA VAL A 627 28.47 52.58 25.71
C VAL A 627 27.91 53.89 25.02
N ARG A 628 28.44 55.04 25.52
CA ARG A 628 28.81 56.43 25.01
C ARG A 628 28.09 57.17 23.84
N SER A 629 27.01 57.92 24.12
CA SER A 629 26.76 59.29 23.57
C SER A 629 25.50 59.91 24.20
N SER A 630 25.33 61.24 24.08
CA SER A 630 24.22 62.02 24.66
C SER A 630 22.85 61.77 24.02
N SER A 631 22.82 61.01 22.93
CA SER A 631 21.64 60.35 22.38
C SER A 631 21.84 58.85 22.52
N ILE A 632 20.98 58.19 23.31
CA ILE A 632 21.10 56.76 23.57
C ILE A 632 19.96 56.06 22.87
N ILE A 633 20.29 55.23 21.90
CA ILE A 633 19.35 54.41 21.16
C ILE A 633 19.49 52.97 21.68
N LYS A 634 18.44 52.46 22.31
CA LYS A 634 18.36 51.10 22.86
C LYS A 634 17.27 50.34 22.13
N VAL A 635 17.67 49.42 21.25
CA VAL A 635 16.73 48.42 20.71
C VAL A 635 16.32 47.51 21.86
N SER A 636 15.04 47.57 22.21
CA SER A 636 14.44 46.83 23.32
C SER A 636 13.40 45.87 22.76
N THR A 637 13.56 44.61 23.12
CA THR A 637 12.59 43.56 22.82
C THR A 637 11.81 43.26 24.09
N SER A 638 10.48 43.29 24.00
CA SER A 638 9.59 42.96 25.11
C SER A 638 8.53 42.00 24.62
N GLY A 639 8.78 40.70 24.82
CA GLY A 639 7.95 39.66 24.25
C GLY A 639 7.90 39.77 22.72
N VAL A 640 6.79 40.26 22.19
CA VAL A 640 6.49 40.41 20.76
C VAL A 640 7.00 41.75 20.17
N TRP A 641 7.21 42.76 21.01
CA TRP A 641 7.44 44.12 20.53
C TRP A 641 8.92 44.40 20.34
N ASN A 642 9.31 44.69 19.10
CA ASN A 642 10.62 45.26 18.76
C ASN A 642 10.46 46.78 18.70
N TYR A 643 10.96 47.47 19.73
CA TYR A 643 10.92 48.93 19.74
C TYR A 643 12.26 49.52 20.11
N THR A 644 12.53 50.67 19.52
CA THR A 644 13.76 51.42 19.76
C THR A 644 13.46 52.48 20.82
N LEU A 645 13.98 52.28 22.03
CA LEU A 645 13.90 53.25 23.12
C LEU A 645 15.05 54.24 23.01
N THR A 646 14.73 55.52 22.94
CA THR A 646 15.69 56.61 22.85
C THR A 646 15.60 57.50 24.09
N MET A 647 16.74 57.78 24.74
CA MET A 647 16.85 58.80 25.78
C MET A 647 17.73 59.95 25.29
N LYS A 648 17.21 61.18 25.35
CA LYS A 648 17.89 62.41 24.94
C LYS A 648 17.71 63.50 25.98
N ALA A 649 18.76 64.29 26.21
CA ALA A 649 18.73 65.46 27.08
C ALA A 649 18.88 66.74 26.25
N TYR A 650 18.28 67.84 26.72
CA TYR A 650 18.20 69.14 26.06
C TYR A 650 18.46 70.29 27.03
N THR A 651 19.00 71.39 26.53
CA THR A 651 19.26 72.63 27.29
C THR A 651 18.12 73.64 27.22
N ASP A 652 17.06 73.35 26.47
CA ASP A 652 15.88 74.20 26.30
C ASP A 652 14.56 73.44 26.46
N ALA A 653 13.54 74.13 26.98
CA ALA A 653 12.21 73.55 27.17
C ALA A 653 11.52 73.11 25.87
N ALA A 654 11.88 73.71 24.73
CA ALA A 654 11.35 73.33 23.42
C ALA A 654 12.03 72.06 22.85
N ARG A 655 13.04 71.51 23.53
CA ARG A 655 13.77 70.28 23.17
C ARG A 655 14.38 70.37 21.76
N THR A 656 14.94 71.54 21.43
CA THR A 656 15.53 71.83 20.12
C THR A 656 17.06 71.76 20.14
N ARG A 657 17.68 71.97 21.31
CA ARG A 657 19.14 72.01 21.53
C ARG A 657 19.56 70.81 22.37
N PRO A 658 19.97 69.69 21.75
CA PRO A 658 20.40 68.52 22.49
C PRO A 658 21.69 68.83 23.26
N VAL A 659 21.81 68.27 24.46
CA VAL A 659 23.09 68.21 25.17
C VAL A 659 23.99 67.25 24.40
N ASP A 660 25.22 67.64 24.08
CA ASP A 660 26.21 66.81 23.39
C ASP A 660 27.58 66.83 24.09
N SER A 661 28.58 66.16 23.53
CA SER A 661 29.93 66.07 24.12
C SER A 661 30.64 67.43 24.27
N ASN A 662 30.17 68.47 23.58
CA ASN A 662 30.73 69.81 23.58
C ASN A 662 29.87 70.81 24.38
N THR A 663 28.76 70.34 24.96
CA THR A 663 27.82 71.17 25.71
C THR A 663 28.25 71.22 27.18
N GLU A 664 28.75 72.38 27.63
CA GLU A 664 29.01 72.63 29.05
C GLU A 664 27.69 72.83 29.79
N VAL A 665 27.40 71.96 30.77
CA VAL A 665 26.22 72.10 31.66
C VAL A 665 26.68 72.51 33.04
N ARG A 666 26.14 73.61 33.57
CA ARG A 666 26.50 74.14 34.89
C ARG A 666 25.65 73.52 35.99
N LEU A 667 26.15 73.52 37.23
CA LEU A 667 25.33 73.19 38.39
C LEU A 667 24.15 74.16 38.49
N ASP A 668 23.01 73.63 38.93
CA ASP A 668 21.71 74.31 39.01
C ASP A 668 21.12 74.75 37.66
N GLU A 669 21.76 74.39 36.53
CA GLU A 669 21.19 74.57 35.21
C GLU A 669 20.10 73.52 34.95
N LYS A 670 18.95 73.96 34.44
CA LYS A 670 17.81 73.09 34.19
C LYS A 670 18.02 72.26 32.91
N ILE A 671 17.78 70.96 33.00
CA ILE A 671 17.91 69.99 31.90
C ILE A 671 16.58 69.32 31.64
N TRP A 672 16.20 69.23 30.36
CA TRP A 672 15.00 68.54 29.88
C TRP A 672 15.37 67.20 29.27
N VAL A 673 14.66 66.14 29.66
CA VAL A 673 14.90 64.77 29.20
C VAL A 673 13.66 64.25 28.48
N GLU A 674 13.88 63.71 27.28
CA GLU A 674 12.90 62.97 26.48
C GLU A 674 13.26 61.48 26.47
N LEU A 675 12.27 60.65 26.78
CA LEU A 675 12.27 59.21 26.61
C LEU A 675 11.23 58.87 25.53
N LYS A 676 11.67 58.39 24.37
CA LYS A 676 10.80 58.10 23.23
C LYS A 676 10.97 56.67 22.76
N THR A 677 9.89 55.97 22.44
CA THR A 677 9.96 54.68 21.73
C THR A 677 9.50 54.80 20.28
N GLU A 678 10.19 54.11 19.38
CA GLU A 678 9.83 53.99 17.97
C GLU A 678 9.51 52.51 17.65
N GLY A 679 8.43 52.24 16.91
CA GLY A 679 7.97 50.89 16.58
C GLY A 679 6.84 50.33 17.48
N LEU A 680 6.29 51.14 18.41
CA LEU A 680 5.09 50.78 19.18
C LEU A 680 3.85 51.49 18.63
N ASP A 681 2.71 50.80 18.66
CA ASP A 681 1.40 51.39 18.38
C ASP A 681 0.92 52.21 19.59
N GLY A 682 0.88 53.54 19.43
CA GLY A 682 0.50 54.50 20.46
C GLY A 682 -0.98 54.48 20.84
N ASP A 683 -1.86 53.86 20.06
CA ASP A 683 -3.27 53.72 20.40
C ASP A 683 -3.53 52.51 21.32
N LEU A 684 -2.64 51.51 21.28
CA LEU A 684 -2.72 50.30 22.10
C LEU A 684 -1.82 50.37 23.34
N ILE A 685 -0.63 50.96 23.22
CA ILE A 685 0.43 50.90 24.23
C ILE A 685 0.93 52.30 24.59
N SER A 686 0.99 52.58 25.89
CA SER A 686 1.70 53.72 26.47
C SER A 686 3.00 53.28 27.15
N VAL A 687 3.99 54.16 27.13
CA VAL A 687 5.24 54.00 27.89
C VAL A 687 5.13 54.79 29.20
N VAL A 688 5.39 54.11 30.31
CA VAL A 688 5.35 54.68 31.66
C VAL A 688 6.77 54.65 32.25
N THR A 689 7.35 55.81 32.52
CA THR A 689 8.61 55.92 33.27
C THR A 689 8.31 55.63 34.74
N GLU A 690 8.68 54.44 35.25
CA GLU A 690 8.39 54.00 36.61
C GLU A 690 9.31 54.69 37.63
N SER A 691 10.60 54.78 37.31
CA SER A 691 11.58 55.44 38.19
C SER A 691 12.81 55.89 37.41
N CYS A 692 13.37 57.04 37.78
CA CYS A 692 14.66 57.53 37.28
C CYS A 692 15.53 57.95 38.45
N TRP A 693 16.82 57.62 38.42
CA TRP A 693 17.78 57.95 39.48
C TRP A 693 19.17 58.16 38.91
N ALA A 694 19.97 58.97 39.59
CA ALA A 694 21.36 59.19 39.26
C ALA A 694 22.29 58.42 40.20
N THR A 695 23.46 58.04 39.71
CA THR A 695 24.54 57.43 40.49
C THR A 695 25.90 58.06 40.17
N ASN A 696 26.87 57.85 41.06
CA ASN A 696 28.26 58.30 40.89
C ASN A 696 29.16 57.27 40.15
N GLN A 697 28.58 56.16 39.71
CA GLN A 697 29.27 55.05 39.05
C GLN A 697 28.36 54.51 37.94
N GLU A 698 28.94 53.88 36.92
CA GLU A 698 28.15 53.32 35.82
C GLU A 698 27.12 52.26 36.25
N SER A 699 27.35 51.63 37.41
CA SER A 699 26.41 50.65 37.96
C SER A 699 25.11 51.31 38.45
N GLU A 700 23.99 50.70 38.06
CA GLU A 700 22.63 51.03 38.52
C GLU A 700 22.47 50.97 40.04
N THR A 701 23.28 50.13 40.69
CA THR A 701 23.34 49.91 42.15
C THR A 701 24.54 50.61 42.79
N GLY A 702 25.06 51.66 42.13
CA GLY A 702 26.21 52.42 42.60
C GLY A 702 26.10 52.91 44.05
N SER A 703 27.26 53.07 44.69
CA SER A 703 27.36 53.41 46.13
C SER A 703 26.65 54.70 46.56
N LEU A 704 26.54 55.69 45.67
CA LEU A 704 25.73 56.89 45.87
C LEU A 704 24.63 56.91 44.82
N ARG A 705 23.38 57.03 45.27
CA ARG A 705 22.17 57.04 44.43
C ARG A 705 21.26 58.20 44.84
N TYR A 706 20.72 58.92 43.87
CA TYR A 706 19.73 59.98 44.06
C TYR A 706 18.55 59.79 43.12
N ASP A 707 17.35 59.56 43.68
CA ASP A 707 16.15 59.31 42.87
C ASP A 707 15.51 60.64 42.41
N LEU A 708 15.27 60.77 41.11
CA LEU A 708 14.58 61.91 40.50
C LEU A 708 13.09 61.62 40.31
N ILE A 709 12.75 60.41 39.87
CA ILE A 709 11.37 59.94 39.66
C ILE A 709 11.13 58.67 40.49
N LYS A 710 10.02 58.63 41.23
CA LYS A 710 9.58 57.48 42.03
C LYS A 710 8.13 57.12 41.71
N ASN A 711 7.87 55.86 41.38
CA ASN A 711 6.53 55.34 41.07
C ASN A 711 5.77 56.18 40.02
N GLY A 712 6.48 56.66 38.99
CA GLY A 712 5.90 57.48 37.92
C GLY A 712 5.81 58.98 38.19
N CYS A 713 6.21 59.45 39.38
CA CYS A 713 6.05 60.83 39.83
C CYS A 713 7.38 61.48 40.22
N ALA A 714 7.47 62.81 40.11
CA ALA A 714 8.63 63.57 40.59
C ALA A 714 8.90 63.30 42.08
N ASN A 715 10.18 63.19 42.46
CA ASN A 715 10.56 62.96 43.85
C ASN A 715 10.18 64.19 44.70
N PRO A 716 9.27 64.08 45.68
CA PRO A 716 8.78 65.24 46.45
C PRO A 716 9.86 65.90 47.33
N ALA A 717 11.00 65.24 47.53
CA ALA A 717 12.14 65.81 48.24
C ALA A 717 13.01 66.73 47.36
N ASP A 718 12.78 66.77 46.05
CA ASP A 718 13.51 67.60 45.09
C ASP A 718 12.54 68.53 44.36
N PRO A 719 12.48 69.83 44.71
CA PRO A 719 11.57 70.77 44.07
C PRO A 719 11.98 71.13 42.63
N THR A 720 13.17 70.73 42.19
CA THR A 720 13.67 71.04 40.84
C THR A 720 13.16 70.06 39.78
N VAL A 721 12.66 68.88 40.20
CA VAL A 721 12.19 67.84 39.28
C VAL A 721 10.74 68.07 38.87
N THR A 722 10.46 68.09 37.56
CA THR A 722 9.11 68.15 37.01
C THR A 722 8.89 67.04 35.99
N VAL A 723 7.75 66.34 36.05
CA VAL A 723 7.33 65.36 35.04
C VAL A 723 6.24 66.00 34.18
N GLU A 724 6.53 66.24 32.90
CA GLU A 724 5.67 66.99 31.97
C GLU A 724 4.67 66.07 31.25
N GLY A 725 5.01 64.81 31.02
CA GLY A 725 4.12 63.80 30.43
C GLY A 725 4.63 62.39 30.68
N ASN A 726 3.76 61.49 31.16
CA ASN A 726 4.12 60.11 31.49
C ASN A 726 2.91 59.19 31.35
N GLY A 727 2.98 58.16 30.49
CA GLY A 727 1.89 57.21 30.28
C GLY A 727 0.77 57.66 29.32
N GLU A 728 0.92 58.80 28.64
CA GLU A 728 -0.06 59.32 27.66
C GLU A 728 0.08 58.72 26.26
N GLY A 729 1.31 58.36 25.87
CA GLY A 729 1.61 57.71 24.60
C GLY A 729 2.95 56.98 24.67
N THR A 730 3.65 56.89 23.54
CA THR A 730 4.95 56.21 23.42
C THR A 730 6.15 57.08 23.82
N SER A 731 5.90 58.26 24.39
CA SER A 731 6.93 59.20 24.84
C SER A 731 6.65 59.70 26.26
N SER A 732 7.73 60.01 26.99
CA SER A 732 7.71 60.48 28.37
C SER A 732 8.73 61.61 28.55
N TYR A 733 8.37 62.62 29.33
CA TYR A 733 9.10 63.89 29.45
C TYR A 733 9.26 64.31 30.90
N PHE A 734 10.48 64.66 31.29
CA PHE A 734 10.75 65.24 32.61
C PHE A 734 11.92 66.21 32.57
N SER A 735 12.06 67.04 33.60
CA SER A 735 13.19 67.97 33.75
C SER A 735 13.68 68.00 35.19
N PHE A 736 14.92 68.40 35.41
CA PHE A 736 15.55 68.56 36.72
C PHE A 736 16.71 69.57 36.64
N ASN A 737 17.16 70.12 37.77
CA ASN A 737 18.34 70.97 37.80
C ASN A 737 19.61 70.12 37.99
N MET A 738 20.64 70.39 37.21
CA MET A 738 21.90 69.66 37.27
C MET A 738 22.55 69.80 38.66
N PHE A 739 23.09 68.70 39.18
CA PHE A 739 23.66 68.63 40.52
C PHE A 739 24.99 67.89 40.49
N GLN A 740 25.67 67.77 41.64
CA GLN A 740 26.83 66.91 41.82
C GLN A 740 26.75 66.21 43.18
N PHE A 741 27.35 65.03 43.30
CA PHE A 741 27.43 64.33 44.59
C PHE A 741 28.50 64.96 45.50
N SER A 742 28.13 65.25 46.74
CA SER A 742 29.03 65.84 47.74
C SER A 742 30.25 64.95 48.00
N GLY A 743 31.46 65.52 47.87
CA GLY A 743 32.72 64.87 48.23
C GLY A 743 33.44 64.08 47.12
N LYS A 744 32.97 64.13 45.87
CA LYS A 744 33.66 63.54 44.70
C LYS A 744 33.46 64.39 43.45
N SER A 745 34.53 64.78 42.76
CA SER A 745 34.47 65.28 41.37
C SER A 745 34.45 64.08 40.43
N GLY A 746 33.36 63.87 39.69
CA GLY A 746 33.24 62.74 38.78
C GLY A 746 31.92 62.70 38.02
N ASN A 747 31.83 61.75 37.09
CA ASN A 747 30.70 61.60 36.17
C ASN A 747 29.39 61.26 36.92
N ILE A 748 28.26 61.73 36.36
CA ILE A 748 26.92 61.42 36.84
C ILE A 748 26.24 60.50 35.83
N TYR A 749 25.72 59.38 36.30
CA TYR A 749 25.02 58.41 35.46
C TYR A 749 23.53 58.46 35.78
N LEU A 750 22.68 58.84 34.82
CA LEU A 750 21.23 58.82 34.94
C LEU A 750 20.68 57.50 34.42
N HIS A 751 19.93 56.80 35.26
CA HIS A 751 19.26 55.55 34.96
C HIS A 751 17.75 55.77 34.99
N CYS A 752 17.03 55.25 34.00
CA CYS A 752 15.58 55.31 33.94
C CYS A 752 15.02 53.91 33.64
N LYS A 753 14.06 53.50 34.47
CA LYS A 753 13.28 52.27 34.33
C LYS A 753 11.90 52.62 33.79
N LEU A 754 11.56 52.06 32.64
CA LEU A 754 10.30 52.26 31.94
C LEU A 754 9.50 50.97 31.91
N GLN A 755 8.17 51.10 31.81
CA GLN A 755 7.22 50.00 31.70
C GLN A 755 6.24 50.24 30.55
N LEU A 756 5.89 49.17 29.84
CA LEU A 756 4.81 49.20 28.85
C LEU A 756 3.45 48.99 29.54
N CYS A 757 2.45 49.79 29.15
CA CYS A 757 1.09 49.77 29.67
C CYS A 757 0.06 49.70 28.52
N ILE A 758 -0.86 48.74 28.58
CA ILE A 758 -1.95 48.58 27.60
C ILE A 758 -3.13 49.49 27.96
N LYS A 759 -3.64 50.25 26.98
CA LYS A 759 -4.72 51.26 27.14
C LYS A 759 -6.16 50.69 27.26
N GLN A 760 -6.36 49.38 27.18
CA GLN A 760 -7.67 48.72 27.10
C GLN A 760 -8.47 48.82 28.43
N GLY A 761 -9.13 49.96 28.67
CA GLY A 761 -9.94 50.24 29.86
C GLY A 761 -9.17 50.67 31.11
N ASN A 762 -7.84 50.77 31.06
CA ASN A 762 -6.98 51.17 32.18
C ASN A 762 -6.32 52.54 31.93
N SER A 763 -6.26 53.38 32.96
CA SER A 763 -5.47 54.63 32.91
C SER A 763 -3.99 54.31 33.09
N CYS A 764 -3.18 54.57 32.06
CA CYS A 764 -1.72 54.42 32.11
C CYS A 764 -1.00 55.64 32.72
N ILE A 765 -1.70 56.76 32.93
CA ILE A 765 -1.15 57.97 33.55
C ILE A 765 -0.99 57.75 35.07
N PRO A 766 0.22 57.88 35.64
CA PRO A 766 0.46 57.77 37.07
C PRO A 766 -0.29 58.85 37.88
N LYS A 767 -0.82 58.51 39.06
CA LYS A 767 -1.51 59.45 39.95
C LYS A 767 -0.57 59.94 41.05
N CYS A 768 -0.18 61.22 41.00
CA CYS A 768 0.85 61.79 41.88
C CYS A 768 0.34 62.52 43.14
N ASN A 769 -0.90 62.30 43.56
CA ASN A 769 -1.48 62.99 44.72
C ASN A 769 -0.95 62.43 46.05
N GLY A 770 -0.37 63.31 46.88
CA GLY A 770 0.27 63.00 48.17
C GLY A 770 -0.65 62.56 49.32
N ALA A 771 -1.84 62.01 49.07
CA ALA A 771 -2.73 61.49 50.10
C ALA A 771 -2.84 59.96 49.99
N ARG A 772 -2.39 59.25 51.04
CA ARG A 772 -2.55 57.79 51.19
C ARG A 772 -3.99 57.40 50.88
N THR A 773 -4.20 56.75 49.74
CA THR A 773 -5.44 56.05 49.40
C THR A 773 -5.10 54.64 48.93
N ARG A 774 -6.00 53.70 49.26
CA ARG A 774 -5.93 52.24 49.04
C ARG A 774 -5.26 51.87 47.72
N ARG A 775 -4.44 50.80 47.74
CA ARG A 775 -3.88 50.11 46.56
C ARG A 775 -4.95 50.08 45.46
N SER A 776 -4.85 50.99 44.49
CA SER A 776 -5.58 50.82 43.24
C SER A 776 -5.06 49.56 42.58
N ILE A 777 -5.94 48.83 41.91
CA ILE A 777 -5.58 47.73 41.03
C ILE A 777 -4.38 48.20 40.19
N ARG A 778 -3.24 47.54 40.42
CA ARG A 778 -1.99 47.78 39.70
C ARG A 778 -2.34 47.56 38.23
N SER A 779 -2.24 48.58 37.38
CA SER A 779 -2.29 48.35 35.94
C SER A 779 -1.27 47.26 35.64
N ARG A 780 -1.63 46.29 34.79
CA ARG A 780 -0.72 45.19 34.44
C ARG A 780 0.44 45.78 33.64
N TYR A 781 1.51 46.15 34.33
CA TYR A 781 2.77 46.54 33.71
C TYR A 781 3.43 45.28 33.14
N GLU A 782 3.70 45.29 31.83
CA GLU A 782 3.97 44.04 31.09
C GLU A 782 5.44 43.74 30.85
N ALA A 783 6.32 44.75 30.90
CA ALA A 783 7.77 44.57 30.85
C ALA A 783 8.49 45.81 31.34
N SER A 784 9.70 45.64 31.89
CA SER A 784 10.54 46.74 32.36
C SER A 784 11.76 46.90 31.46
N ALA A 785 11.96 48.08 30.88
CA ALA A 785 13.16 48.45 30.14
C ALA A 785 14.00 49.44 30.94
N LEU A 786 15.31 49.20 31.04
CA LEU A 786 16.22 50.14 31.68
C LEU A 786 17.14 50.82 30.66
N ILE A 787 17.25 52.14 30.71
CA ILE A 787 18.17 52.93 29.90
C ILE A 787 19.00 53.85 30.78
N SER A 788 20.28 54.02 30.45
CA SER A 788 21.25 54.75 31.29
C SER A 788 22.07 55.71 30.43
N MET A 789 22.20 56.98 30.82
CA MET A 789 23.12 57.97 30.21
C MET A 789 24.15 58.48 31.19
N VAL A 790 25.24 59.05 30.67
CA VAL A 790 26.34 59.60 31.46
C VAL A 790 26.58 61.06 31.12
N TRP A 791 26.81 61.88 32.14
CA TRP A 791 27.41 63.21 32.04
C TRP A 791 28.81 63.16 32.60
N THR A 792 29.77 63.57 31.77
CA THR A 792 31.17 63.68 32.14
C THR A 792 31.47 65.12 32.51
N ASN A 793 32.13 65.32 33.65
CA ASN A 793 32.67 66.62 34.02
C ASN A 793 33.97 66.91 33.28
#